data_AF-A0A5E5PTD8-F1
#
_entry.id   AF-A0A5E5PTD8-F1
#
_cell.length_a   1.000
_cell.length_b   1.000
_cell.length_c   1.000
_cell.angle_alpha   90.00
_cell.angle_beta   90.00
_cell.angle_gamma   90.00
#
_symmetry.space_group_name_H-M   'P 1'
#
loop_
_entity.id
_entity.type
_entity.pdbx_description
1 polymer ?
#
loop_
_entity_poly.entity_id
_entity_poly.type
_entity_poly.pdbx_seq_one_letter_code
_entity_poly.pdbx_strand_id
1 'polypeptide(L)'
;MKISSTSDTLVIGESAQLHVTISPNDASNKKFSWEVDDKVSINQSTGEVTALKAGLSTIRAIAHNGIVVDEFEMLITDPHAVIFNKKSYKMILSEKTGRVWLDRNLGASEACKTLTDLNCYGDYYQWGRGKDGHQAMFPRRVGTLANSITPNNANFITNPGSETTDWVAHSVDDSGDSRTLAWSDTGVNDICPKGYSVPTFEELDHEYQRSTYTKLGFEKLGSEKHNSVFDTSNGSLPLAGFRDNRGIIRHIKTNRDKSFYWTRSVGDDNTKSIALALSNTDVQFSLDIVRTRGLQVRCIKDVSGPPIITPSVNKLHAYFGVNITPITFVNFGAPVTRWSIDGLPAGLKMNYTTGIISGTPIKLQPETLYTVTASNDFGVSSTVIRIAVMSVPVPVTSIQLTHNTKRLNDKNVLQIGEVVQISAGFTPNNATIQKVSWLLNSKNATIHTSKEGITTLKGVSEGAVVLSATSLDGSNVVSRLTIHVVDKAIVFNGRTYNTVTSPTTGRVWLDRNLDADRVCGSAIDPVCFGGLYQFGRSADGHQERSNGNSGLARTVTSNRASTITPSNDTIYGISSSIYDWTSADTKGYVRSNKLDSICPVGFSVPTMQEFKDEKIGLKATFDNFLKLPLAGKLDRANGNITNTRSSGRYWTSALVYDPKPEFITVTYHHWYNLWIATHDRIAVQIALRANSLSFTNARDSVSFEQDLPNHGLSVRCIKFKPAPPLPDWMIDWIALGKVILGIP
;
A
#
# COMPACT_ATOMS: atom_id res chain seq x y z
N MET A 1 1.21 11.08 37.13
CA MET A 1 2.56 11.03 36.51
C MET A 1 2.95 12.47 36.22
N LYS A 2 4.23 12.84 36.30
CA LYS A 2 4.72 14.19 36.00
C LYS A 2 6.03 14.11 35.23
N ILE A 3 6.11 14.79 34.09
CA ILE A 3 7.28 14.86 33.22
C ILE A 3 8.19 15.98 33.72
N SER A 4 9.50 15.73 33.74
CA SER A 4 10.53 16.73 33.96
C SER A 4 11.72 16.50 33.04
N SER A 5 12.48 17.56 32.77
CA SER A 5 13.74 17.50 32.05
C SER A 5 14.73 18.49 32.64
N THR A 6 16.01 18.30 32.34
CA THR A 6 17.08 19.25 32.66
C THR A 6 17.09 20.46 31.71
N SER A 7 16.45 20.34 30.54
CA SER A 7 16.28 21.41 29.57
C SER A 7 14.88 21.38 28.97
N ASP A 8 14.27 22.55 28.77
CA ASP A 8 13.04 22.73 27.99
C ASP A 8 13.34 23.18 26.54
N THR A 9 14.61 23.19 26.15
CA THR A 9 15.08 23.62 24.82
C THR A 9 16.12 22.63 24.28
N LEU A 10 15.99 22.26 22.99
CA LEU A 10 16.97 21.43 22.28
C LEU A 10 17.34 22.04 20.93
N VAL A 11 18.57 21.82 20.48
CA VAL A 11 18.99 22.10 19.11
C VAL A 11 18.72 20.87 18.24
N ILE A 12 18.31 21.05 16.98
CA ILE A 12 18.10 19.94 16.02
C ILE A 12 19.32 19.01 16.01
N GLY A 13 19.08 17.72 16.25
CA GLY A 13 20.10 16.67 16.34
C GLY A 13 20.59 16.37 17.76
N GLU A 14 20.31 17.22 18.75
CA GLU A 14 20.56 16.92 20.15
C GLU A 14 19.49 16.00 20.75
N SER A 15 19.87 15.33 21.84
CA SER A 15 18.96 14.54 22.67
C SER A 15 18.95 15.06 24.10
N ALA A 16 17.81 14.96 24.78
CA ALA A 16 17.68 15.14 26.22
C ALA A 16 16.99 13.93 26.85
N GLN A 17 17.26 13.70 28.13
CA GLN A 17 16.58 12.69 28.91
C GLN A 17 15.34 13.31 29.58
N LEU A 18 14.16 12.71 29.36
CA LEU A 18 12.96 13.02 30.14
C LEU A 18 12.84 12.07 31.33
N HIS A 19 12.38 12.60 32.45
CA HIS A 19 12.09 11.85 33.66
C HIS A 19 10.60 11.89 33.98
N VAL A 20 10.01 10.76 34.35
CA VAL A 20 8.62 10.67 34.76
C VAL A 20 8.52 10.26 36.22
N THR A 21 7.88 11.08 37.03
CA THR A 21 7.56 10.76 38.42
C THR A 21 6.12 10.26 38.49
N ILE A 22 5.90 9.05 39.02
CA ILE A 22 4.55 8.44 39.11
C ILE A 22 4.06 8.55 40.55
N SER A 23 2.94 9.24 40.77
CA SER A 23 2.28 9.35 42.08
C SER A 23 0.86 8.76 42.01
N PRO A 24 0.42 7.96 43.01
CA PRO A 24 1.21 7.54 44.17
C PRO A 24 2.32 6.54 43.79
N ASN A 25 3.42 6.54 44.55
CA ASN A 25 4.63 5.75 44.23
C ASN A 25 4.40 4.23 44.30
N ASP A 26 3.32 3.78 44.93
CA ASP A 26 2.92 2.38 45.10
C ASP A 26 1.86 1.91 44.08
N ALA A 27 1.60 2.70 43.03
CA ALA A 27 0.66 2.33 41.98
C ALA A 27 0.94 0.92 41.42
N SER A 28 -0.11 0.09 41.38
CA SER A 28 -0.05 -1.31 40.92
C SER A 28 0.30 -1.45 39.44
N ASN A 29 0.04 -0.41 38.63
CA ASN A 29 0.46 -0.32 37.24
C ASN A 29 1.20 0.99 36.98
N LYS A 30 2.51 0.88 36.74
CA LYS A 30 3.41 2.00 36.43
C LYS A 30 3.73 2.13 34.93
N LYS A 31 3.05 1.35 34.08
CA LYS A 31 3.27 1.39 32.63
C LYS A 31 2.63 2.62 32.01
N PHE A 32 3.37 3.24 31.11
CA PHE A 32 2.93 4.36 30.31
C PHE A 32 3.64 4.30 28.94
N SER A 33 3.18 5.10 28.00
CA SER A 33 3.79 5.31 26.68
C SER A 33 3.95 6.79 26.41
N TRP A 34 4.83 7.11 25.48
CA TRP A 34 5.03 8.48 25.02
C TRP A 34 4.30 8.74 23.71
N GLU A 35 3.68 9.91 23.61
CA GLU A 35 3.19 10.47 22.35
C GLU A 35 3.93 11.78 22.08
N VAL A 36 4.39 11.94 20.84
CA VAL A 36 5.16 13.10 20.36
C VAL A 36 4.69 13.50 18.97
N ASP A 37 4.97 14.74 18.58
CA ASP A 37 4.73 15.22 17.22
C ASP A 37 5.89 14.89 16.26
N ASP A 38 5.87 15.44 15.04
CA ASP A 38 6.88 15.19 14.02
C ASP A 38 8.19 15.97 14.21
N LYS A 39 8.29 16.79 15.26
CA LYS A 39 9.46 17.64 15.55
C LYS A 39 10.47 16.95 16.45
N VAL A 40 10.07 15.90 17.16
CA VAL A 40 10.95 15.09 18.00
C VAL A 40 10.69 13.61 17.80
N SER A 41 11.71 12.77 17.99
CA SER A 41 11.53 11.34 18.21
C SER A 41 11.81 11.02 19.67
N ILE A 42 11.10 10.06 20.24
CA ILE A 42 11.35 9.62 21.62
C ILE A 42 11.53 8.11 21.66
N ASN A 43 12.57 7.68 22.38
CA ASN A 43 12.76 6.28 22.70
C ASN A 43 11.74 5.85 23.75
N GLN A 44 10.82 4.95 23.37
CA GLN A 44 9.71 4.54 24.21
C GLN A 44 10.12 3.83 25.50
N SER A 45 11.30 3.20 25.55
CA SER A 45 11.78 2.48 26.74
C SER A 45 12.60 3.37 27.67
N THR A 46 13.36 4.31 27.13
CA THR A 46 14.26 5.15 27.93
C THR A 46 13.70 6.53 28.23
N GLY A 47 12.82 7.08 27.40
CA GLY A 47 12.38 8.48 27.48
C GLY A 47 13.42 9.48 26.96
N GLU A 48 14.44 9.01 26.26
CA GLU A 48 15.38 9.87 25.54
C GLU A 48 14.68 10.48 24.33
N VAL A 49 14.62 11.80 24.27
CA VAL A 49 13.99 12.57 23.19
C VAL A 49 15.06 13.23 22.33
N THR A 50 14.96 13.07 21.01
CA THR A 50 15.86 13.64 20.01
C THR A 50 15.12 14.66 19.16
N ALA A 51 15.74 15.83 18.99
CA ALA A 51 15.22 16.93 18.19
C ALA A 51 15.37 16.66 16.68
N LEU A 52 14.27 16.77 15.93
CA LEU A 52 14.23 16.51 14.48
C LEU A 52 13.93 17.77 13.65
N LYS A 53 13.00 18.62 14.08
CA LYS A 53 12.59 19.83 13.37
C LYS A 53 12.37 20.99 14.33
N ALA A 54 12.70 22.20 13.90
CA ALA A 54 12.47 23.41 14.70
C ALA A 54 10.98 23.65 14.98
N GLY A 55 10.68 24.19 16.15
CA GLY A 55 9.32 24.54 16.60
C GLY A 55 9.05 24.08 18.03
N LEU A 56 7.90 24.48 18.56
CA LEU A 56 7.43 23.99 19.86
C LEU A 56 6.84 22.58 19.67
N SER A 57 7.36 21.62 20.44
CA SER A 57 6.91 20.24 20.49
C SER A 57 6.20 19.97 21.81
N THR A 58 5.04 19.31 21.76
CA THR A 58 4.33 18.84 22.95
C THR A 58 4.60 17.35 23.12
N ILE A 59 5.07 16.96 24.31
CA ILE A 59 5.39 15.58 24.66
C ILE A 59 4.43 15.12 25.73
N ARG A 60 3.74 14.00 25.48
CA ARG A 60 2.69 13.49 26.36
C ARG A 60 3.08 12.15 26.94
N ALA A 61 2.85 12.00 28.24
CA ALA A 61 2.91 10.70 28.92
C ALA A 61 1.49 10.15 29.07
N ILE A 62 1.24 8.99 28.46
CA ILE A 62 -0.07 8.33 28.44
C ILE A 62 -0.02 7.09 29.32
N ALA A 63 -0.84 7.02 30.37
CA ALA A 63 -0.96 5.82 31.17
C ALA A 63 -1.53 4.65 30.35
N HIS A 64 -1.27 3.42 30.78
CA HIS A 64 -1.75 2.21 30.10
C HIS A 64 -3.27 2.17 29.80
N ASN A 65 -4.09 2.90 30.57
CA ASN A 65 -5.53 3.02 30.34
C ASN A 65 -5.91 4.06 29.27
N GLY A 66 -4.93 4.63 28.56
CA GLY A 66 -5.13 5.59 27.47
C GLY A 66 -5.30 7.04 27.92
N ILE A 67 -5.19 7.34 29.22
CA ILE A 67 -5.35 8.69 29.74
C ILE A 67 -4.02 9.44 29.63
N VAL A 68 -4.05 10.64 29.00
CA VAL A 68 -2.94 11.60 29.04
C VAL A 68 -2.80 12.09 30.48
N VAL A 69 -1.65 11.82 31.09
CA VAL A 69 -1.44 12.08 32.53
C VAL A 69 -0.61 13.35 32.76
N ASP A 70 0.21 13.74 31.79
CA ASP A 70 0.95 15.01 31.82
C ASP A 70 1.42 15.41 30.41
N GLU A 71 1.66 16.71 30.22
CA GLU A 71 2.21 17.30 29.00
C GLU A 71 3.46 18.14 29.31
N PHE A 72 4.49 18.00 28.49
CA PHE A 72 5.73 18.78 28.57
C PHE A 72 5.99 19.48 27.23
N GLU A 73 6.12 20.80 27.25
CA GLU A 73 6.48 21.57 26.06
C GLU A 73 7.99 21.71 25.97
N MET A 74 8.54 21.39 24.80
CA MET A 74 9.97 21.54 24.51
C MET A 74 10.17 22.36 23.23
N LEU A 75 11.02 23.39 23.31
CA LEU A 75 11.36 24.23 22.17
C LEU A 75 12.52 23.62 21.37
N ILE A 76 12.24 23.21 20.14
CA ILE A 76 13.27 22.72 19.22
C ILE A 76 13.76 23.87 18.35
N THR A 77 15.08 24.01 18.27
CA THR A 77 15.74 25.19 17.69
C THR A 77 16.73 24.80 16.61
N ASP A 78 16.90 25.68 15.63
CA ASP A 78 18.03 25.57 14.71
C ASP A 78 19.33 25.90 15.47
N PRO A 79 20.46 25.22 15.21
CA PRO A 79 21.76 25.54 15.82
C PRO A 79 22.19 27.00 15.71
N HIS A 80 21.63 27.75 14.76
CA HIS A 80 21.91 29.18 14.57
C HIS A 80 20.67 30.07 14.77
N ALA A 81 19.66 29.59 15.50
CA ALA A 81 18.52 30.41 15.90
C ALA A 81 18.85 31.32 17.09
N VAL A 82 18.25 32.51 17.11
CA VAL A 82 18.32 33.41 18.25
C VAL A 82 17.16 33.08 19.20
N ILE A 83 17.49 32.66 20.43
CA ILE A 83 16.48 32.38 21.46
C ILE A 83 16.28 33.60 22.33
N PHE A 84 15.07 34.13 22.34
CA PHE A 84 14.74 35.31 23.10
C PHE A 84 13.30 35.24 23.61
N ASN A 85 13.11 35.43 24.93
CA ASN A 85 11.81 35.37 25.58
C ASN A 85 11.01 34.10 25.25
N LYS A 86 11.66 32.92 25.33
CA LYS A 86 11.09 31.60 24.99
C LYS A 86 10.59 31.46 23.54
N LYS A 87 11.08 32.30 22.63
CA LYS A 87 10.80 32.22 21.20
C LYS A 87 12.09 32.04 20.43
N SER A 88 12.03 31.24 19.37
CA SER A 88 13.12 30.99 18.44
C SER A 88 12.94 31.86 17.19
N TYR A 89 13.92 32.72 16.93
CA TYR A 89 13.97 33.61 15.78
C TYR A 89 15.05 33.13 14.81
N LYS A 90 14.80 33.23 13.51
CA LYS A 90 15.84 33.00 12.50
C LYS A 90 16.56 34.32 12.22
N MET A 91 17.80 34.20 11.76
CA MET A 91 18.59 35.32 11.27
C MET A 91 18.38 35.52 9.77
N ILE A 92 18.22 36.77 9.34
CA ILE A 92 18.17 37.18 7.94
C ILE A 92 19.36 38.09 7.69
N LEU A 93 20.24 37.71 6.76
CA LEU A 93 21.34 38.55 6.32
C LEU A 93 20.83 39.51 5.23
N SER A 94 21.03 40.81 5.41
CA SER A 94 20.79 41.79 4.35
C SER A 94 21.88 41.70 3.29
N GLU A 95 21.50 41.38 2.06
CA GLU A 95 22.42 41.44 0.91
C GLU A 95 22.88 42.87 0.60
N LYS A 96 22.12 43.88 1.06
CA LYS A 96 22.41 45.30 0.81
C LYS A 96 23.43 45.87 1.79
N THR A 97 23.22 45.64 3.09
CA THR A 97 24.02 46.28 4.14
C THR A 97 24.99 45.30 4.83
N GLY A 98 24.81 44.00 4.63
CA GLY A 98 25.49 42.95 5.39
C GLY A 98 25.02 42.83 6.83
N ARG A 99 24.02 43.60 7.29
CA ARG A 99 23.48 43.52 8.66
C ARG A 99 22.57 42.32 8.83
N VAL A 100 22.37 41.92 10.08
CA VAL A 100 21.53 40.78 10.44
C VAL A 100 20.24 41.26 11.08
N TRP A 101 19.12 40.74 10.59
CA TRP A 101 17.78 41.02 11.09
C TRP A 101 17.17 39.77 11.71
N LEU A 102 16.30 39.96 12.70
CA LEU A 102 15.39 38.88 13.10
C LEU A 102 14.37 38.63 11.99
N ASP A 103 13.98 37.38 11.79
CA ASP A 103 13.04 36.97 10.73
C ASP A 103 11.60 37.47 10.91
N ARG A 104 11.27 38.00 12.09
CA ARG A 104 9.93 38.49 12.44
C ARG A 104 9.98 39.53 13.55
N ASN A 105 8.85 40.19 13.78
CA ASN A 105 8.69 41.20 14.82
C ASN A 105 8.83 40.58 16.21
N LEU A 106 9.32 41.35 17.18
CA LEU A 106 9.37 40.93 18.58
C LEU A 106 7.98 40.53 19.09
N GLY A 107 7.90 39.37 19.74
CA GLY A 107 6.65 38.84 20.30
C GLY A 107 5.84 37.97 19.34
N ALA A 108 6.13 37.98 18.04
CA ALA A 108 5.43 37.16 17.05
C ALA A 108 5.56 35.65 17.34
N SER A 109 4.54 34.86 17.04
CA SER A 109 4.56 33.39 17.21
C SER A 109 5.18 32.68 16.02
N GLU A 110 4.98 33.18 14.81
CA GLU A 110 5.58 32.64 13.59
C GLU A 110 6.07 33.73 12.63
N ALA A 111 6.96 33.38 11.70
CA ALA A 111 7.34 34.27 10.60
C ALA A 111 6.14 34.45 9.65
N CYS A 112 6.03 35.62 9.02
CA CYS A 112 4.88 35.94 8.19
C CYS A 112 4.77 35.00 6.98
N LYS A 113 3.65 34.27 6.88
CA LYS A 113 3.28 33.55 5.66
C LYS A 113 2.67 34.49 4.61
N THR A 114 1.95 35.50 5.10
CA THR A 114 1.39 36.60 4.30
C THR A 114 1.56 37.90 5.07
N LEU A 115 1.48 39.05 4.38
CA LEU A 115 1.60 40.37 5.02
C LEU A 115 0.51 40.64 6.08
N THR A 116 -0.58 39.88 6.07
CA THR A 116 -1.75 40.08 6.95
C THR A 116 -1.93 38.99 8.01
N ASP A 117 -0.91 38.16 8.22
CA ASP A 117 -0.95 37.07 9.18
C ASP A 117 -0.87 37.59 10.63
N LEU A 118 -1.94 37.40 11.40
CA LEU A 118 -2.04 37.87 12.78
C LEU A 118 -0.94 37.28 13.68
N ASN A 119 -0.48 36.06 13.40
CA ASN A 119 0.52 35.39 14.21
C ASN A 119 1.92 36.00 14.05
N CYS A 120 2.14 36.80 12.99
CA CYS A 120 3.44 37.40 12.73
C CYS A 120 3.56 38.88 13.14
N TYR A 121 2.47 39.49 13.63
CA TYR A 121 2.44 40.93 13.93
C TYR A 121 3.34 41.33 15.09
N GLY A 122 3.46 40.48 16.09
CA GLY A 122 4.22 40.76 17.31
C GLY A 122 3.54 41.74 18.25
N ASP A 123 4.34 42.28 19.16
CA ASP A 123 3.93 43.16 20.26
C ASP A 123 3.94 44.66 19.85
N TYR A 124 3.22 45.52 20.60
CA TYR A 124 3.05 46.95 20.30
C TYR A 124 3.69 47.83 21.39
N TYR A 125 4.96 48.17 21.23
CA TYR A 125 5.76 48.88 22.23
C TYR A 125 5.52 50.39 22.20
N GLN A 126 5.57 51.06 23.36
CA GLN A 126 5.69 52.52 23.44
C GLN A 126 7.15 52.94 23.25
N TRP A 127 7.37 54.08 22.59
CA TRP A 127 8.71 54.46 22.16
C TRP A 127 9.71 54.61 23.32
N GLY A 128 10.85 53.92 23.25
CA GLY A 128 11.89 53.92 24.29
C GLY A 128 11.60 53.10 25.55
N ARG A 129 10.46 52.42 25.65
CA ARG A 129 10.02 51.70 26.85
C ARG A 129 10.46 50.23 26.83
N GLY A 130 10.87 49.71 27.98
CA GLY A 130 11.22 48.31 28.17
C GLY A 130 10.01 47.39 28.16
N LYS A 131 10.25 46.08 28.04
CA LYS A 131 9.18 45.06 28.06
C LYS A 131 8.68 44.83 29.50
N ASP A 132 7.60 45.50 29.88
CA ASP A 132 6.98 45.41 31.21
C ASP A 132 5.53 44.87 31.18
N GLY A 133 4.99 44.58 30.00
CA GLY A 133 3.62 44.09 29.80
C GLY A 133 2.71 45.07 29.06
N HIS A 134 3.09 46.35 28.94
CA HIS A 134 2.31 47.34 28.19
C HIS A 134 2.13 46.99 26.71
N GLN A 135 3.09 46.26 26.15
CA GLN A 135 3.15 45.93 24.73
C GLN A 135 2.17 44.84 24.29
N ALA A 136 1.54 44.14 25.24
CA ALA A 136 0.60 43.05 25.00
C ALA A 136 -0.56 43.49 24.09
N MET A 137 -1.26 42.53 23.46
CA MET A 137 -2.36 42.84 22.54
C MET A 137 -3.54 43.57 23.24
N PHE A 138 -3.81 43.24 24.51
CA PHE A 138 -4.90 43.84 25.30
C PHE A 138 -4.41 44.29 26.70
N PRO A 139 -3.60 45.36 26.77
CA PRO A 139 -3.09 45.85 28.04
C PRO A 139 -4.18 46.65 28.77
N ARG A 140 -4.06 46.75 30.10
CA ARG A 140 -4.79 47.76 30.88
C ARG A 140 -4.30 49.15 30.46
N ARG A 141 -5.19 50.14 30.51
CA ARG A 141 -4.93 51.51 30.05
C ARG A 141 -4.91 52.48 31.23
N VAL A 142 -4.03 53.47 31.17
CA VAL A 142 -3.92 54.52 32.19
C VAL A 142 -3.73 55.88 31.52
N GLY A 143 -4.37 56.93 32.04
CA GLY A 143 -4.24 58.31 31.53
C GLY A 143 -3.07 59.09 32.15
N THR A 144 -2.51 58.60 33.25
CA THR A 144 -1.41 59.24 33.98
C THR A 144 -0.07 58.98 33.29
N LEU A 145 0.65 60.04 32.95
CA LEU A 145 1.99 59.98 32.35
C LEU A 145 3.01 59.40 33.34
N ALA A 146 4.02 58.70 32.81
CA ALA A 146 5.10 58.15 33.63
C ALA A 146 6.10 59.23 34.05
N ASN A 147 6.61 59.17 35.27
CA ASN A 147 7.66 60.05 35.78
C ASN A 147 9.09 59.50 35.56
N SER A 148 9.23 58.41 34.81
CA SER A 148 10.50 57.75 34.50
C SER A 148 10.38 57.01 33.16
N ILE A 149 11.52 56.83 32.46
CA ILE A 149 11.60 56.01 31.24
C ILE A 149 11.54 54.49 31.55
N THR A 150 11.68 54.08 32.81
CA THR A 150 11.57 52.69 33.28
C THR A 150 10.38 52.52 34.24
N PRO A 151 9.13 52.79 33.81
CA PRO A 151 7.98 52.71 34.71
C PRO A 151 7.74 51.27 35.18
N ASN A 152 7.59 51.06 36.48
CA ASN A 152 7.32 49.74 37.06
C ASN A 152 5.81 49.39 37.06
N ASN A 153 5.16 49.49 35.90
CA ASN A 153 3.76 49.07 35.74
C ASN A 153 3.50 48.57 34.31
N ALA A 154 2.62 47.59 34.15
CA ALA A 154 2.31 47.00 32.84
C ALA A 154 1.23 47.75 32.04
N ASN A 155 0.79 48.94 32.49
CA ASN A 155 -0.30 49.65 31.82
C ASN A 155 0.19 50.37 30.56
N PHE A 156 -0.61 50.33 29.50
CA PHE A 156 -0.43 51.17 28.34
C PHE A 156 -0.88 52.59 28.64
N ILE A 157 0.04 53.55 28.51
CA ILE A 157 -0.21 54.94 28.85
C ILE A 157 -0.88 55.61 27.65
N THR A 158 -2.14 56.00 27.85
CA THR A 158 -2.96 56.69 26.86
C THR A 158 -2.96 58.18 27.14
N ASN A 159 -3.04 59.01 26.08
CA ASN A 159 -3.27 60.44 26.23
C ASN A 159 -4.27 60.94 25.18
N PRO A 160 -5.59 60.87 25.47
CA PRO A 160 -6.63 61.25 24.52
C PRO A 160 -6.84 62.78 24.39
N GLY A 161 -6.26 63.61 25.28
CA GLY A 161 -6.62 65.02 25.48
C GLY A 161 -5.66 66.09 24.95
N SER A 162 -4.65 65.71 24.14
CA SER A 162 -3.71 66.57 23.40
C SER A 162 -3.15 67.81 24.13
N GLU A 163 -2.04 67.60 24.84
CA GLU A 163 -0.97 68.61 25.00
C GLU A 163 0.42 67.94 24.95
N THR A 164 0.53 66.66 25.33
CA THR A 164 1.79 65.91 25.25
C THR A 164 1.75 64.86 24.13
N THR A 165 2.78 64.84 23.28
CA THR A 165 3.03 63.80 22.27
C THR A 165 3.65 62.53 22.87
N ASP A 166 3.85 62.53 24.19
CA ASP A 166 4.69 61.59 24.90
C ASP A 166 3.97 60.90 26.08
N TRP A 167 4.43 59.69 26.40
CA TRP A 167 3.91 58.86 27.49
C TRP A 167 4.63 59.09 28.81
N VAL A 168 5.79 59.75 28.78
CA VAL A 168 6.43 60.30 29.97
C VAL A 168 5.94 61.73 30.23
N ALA A 169 6.01 62.15 31.49
CA ALA A 169 5.73 63.53 31.89
C ALA A 169 6.80 64.47 31.32
N HIS A 170 6.45 65.75 31.21
CA HIS A 170 7.38 66.81 30.84
C HIS A 170 8.63 66.79 31.73
N SER A 171 9.79 67.17 31.20
CA SER A 171 11.13 67.17 31.84
C SER A 171 11.74 65.80 32.13
N VAL A 172 11.03 64.68 31.89
CA VAL A 172 11.59 63.33 32.12
C VAL A 172 12.62 62.96 31.05
N ASP A 173 12.27 63.15 29.78
CA ASP A 173 13.13 62.88 28.62
C ASP A 173 12.54 63.58 27.39
N ASP A 174 12.33 64.89 27.48
CA ASP A 174 11.67 65.67 26.43
C ASP A 174 12.41 65.53 25.09
N SER A 175 13.75 65.54 25.10
CA SER A 175 14.57 65.36 23.89
C SER A 175 14.44 63.96 23.28
N GLY A 176 14.29 62.93 24.12
CA GLY A 176 14.28 61.53 23.71
C GLY A 176 15.66 60.87 23.69
N ASP A 177 16.73 61.58 24.07
CA ASP A 177 18.11 61.05 24.01
C ASP A 177 18.29 59.85 24.95
N SER A 178 17.69 59.92 26.15
CA SER A 178 17.78 58.84 27.14
C SER A 178 17.15 57.56 26.60
N ARG A 179 15.99 57.69 25.93
CA ARG A 179 15.27 56.57 25.33
C ARG A 179 15.91 56.04 24.05
N THR A 180 16.62 56.88 23.30
CA THR A 180 17.45 56.45 22.16
C THR A 180 18.55 55.50 22.62
N LEU A 181 19.23 55.83 23.72
CA LEU A 181 20.23 54.97 24.36
C LEU A 181 19.60 53.76 25.07
N ALA A 182 18.41 53.93 25.67
CA ALA A 182 17.75 52.85 26.38
C ALA A 182 17.38 51.66 25.46
N TRP A 183 17.18 51.90 24.17
CA TRP A 183 16.89 50.89 23.14
C TRP A 183 18.11 50.44 22.31
N SER A 184 19.32 50.90 22.65
CA SER A 184 20.55 50.28 22.12
C SER A 184 20.79 48.91 22.77
N ASP A 185 21.65 48.09 22.15
CA ASP A 185 22.12 46.84 22.76
C ASP A 185 22.69 47.14 24.15
N THR A 186 22.27 46.37 25.15
CA THR A 186 22.61 46.52 26.58
C THR A 186 22.05 47.78 27.28
N GLY A 187 21.20 48.56 26.61
CA GLY A 187 20.51 49.71 27.19
C GLY A 187 19.53 49.33 28.31
N VAL A 188 19.17 50.30 29.16
CA VAL A 188 18.31 50.08 30.34
C VAL A 188 16.90 49.57 30.01
N ASN A 189 16.43 49.80 28.77
CA ASN A 189 15.17 49.29 28.26
C ASN A 189 15.39 48.41 27.01
N ASP A 190 16.54 47.75 26.89
CA ASP A 190 16.83 46.92 25.72
C ASP A 190 15.78 45.81 25.60
N ILE A 191 15.02 45.88 24.52
CA ILE A 191 13.94 44.95 24.20
C ILE A 191 14.38 43.90 23.19
N CYS A 192 15.60 44.01 22.66
CA CYS A 192 16.14 43.12 21.65
C CYS A 192 17.00 42.00 22.28
N PRO A 193 17.22 40.89 21.56
CA PRO A 193 18.17 39.88 21.99
C PRO A 193 19.59 40.46 22.10
N LYS A 194 20.43 39.89 22.96
CA LYS A 194 21.83 40.31 23.12
C LYS A 194 22.54 40.46 21.78
N GLY A 195 23.19 41.60 21.55
CA GLY A 195 23.88 41.93 20.31
C GLY A 195 22.98 42.54 19.23
N TYR A 196 21.67 42.61 19.46
CA TYR A 196 20.72 43.29 18.58
C TYR A 196 20.20 44.56 19.26
N SER A 197 19.70 45.49 18.46
CA SER A 197 19.06 46.72 18.95
C SER A 197 17.83 47.08 18.12
N VAL A 198 17.04 48.03 18.62
CA VAL A 198 16.01 48.67 17.81
C VAL A 198 16.73 49.50 16.73
N PRO A 199 16.36 49.38 15.45
CA PRO A 199 17.09 50.04 14.39
C PRO A 199 17.05 51.57 14.51
N THR A 200 18.12 52.24 14.10
CA THR A 200 18.09 53.69 13.85
C THR A 200 17.41 53.98 12.51
N PHE A 201 17.03 55.25 12.32
CA PHE A 201 16.58 55.74 11.03
C PHE A 201 17.62 55.49 9.93
N GLU A 202 18.89 55.79 10.18
CA GLU A 202 19.98 55.63 9.22
C GLU A 202 20.22 54.16 8.85
N GLU A 203 20.18 53.26 9.83
CA GLU A 203 20.32 51.81 9.60
C GLU A 203 19.21 51.30 8.67
N LEU A 204 17.95 51.69 8.93
CA LEU A 204 16.81 51.33 8.10
C LEU A 204 16.83 52.01 6.72
N ASP A 205 17.30 53.25 6.64
CA ASP A 205 17.41 53.99 5.37
C ASP A 205 18.47 53.36 4.45
N HIS A 206 19.59 52.89 5.02
CA HIS A 206 20.62 52.14 4.29
C HIS A 206 20.14 50.79 3.76
N GLU A 207 19.17 50.14 4.42
CA GLU A 207 18.51 48.95 3.86
C GLU A 207 17.68 49.27 2.62
N TYR A 208 17.36 50.55 2.39
CA TYR A 208 16.47 51.00 1.33
C TYR A 208 17.20 51.60 0.12
N GLN A 209 18.36 52.26 0.33
CA GLN A 209 19.14 53.02 -0.67
C GLN A 209 18.29 53.99 -1.52
N ARG A 210 18.05 55.21 -1.00
CA ARG A 210 17.56 56.31 -1.82
C ARG A 210 18.64 56.79 -2.79
N SER A 211 18.28 57.07 -4.04
CA SER A 211 19.16 57.71 -5.03
C SER A 211 19.42 59.21 -4.74
N THR A 212 18.61 59.83 -3.87
CA THR A 212 18.74 61.24 -3.46
C THR A 212 18.42 61.41 -1.97
N TYR A 213 19.37 61.96 -1.21
CA TYR A 213 19.19 62.27 0.22
C TYR A 213 18.71 63.71 0.38
N THR A 214 17.43 63.89 0.72
CA THR A 214 16.97 65.14 1.34
C THR A 214 16.33 64.81 2.67
N LYS A 215 16.94 65.31 3.75
CA LYS A 215 16.47 65.21 5.14
C LYS A 215 15.04 65.77 5.34
N LEU A 216 14.55 66.55 4.37
CA LEU A 216 13.22 67.16 4.35
C LEU A 216 12.58 66.90 2.99
N GLY A 217 11.54 66.08 2.92
CA GLY A 217 10.76 65.92 1.68
C GLY A 217 9.93 64.66 1.61
N PHE A 218 8.62 64.84 1.46
CA PHE A 218 7.68 63.79 1.06
C PHE A 218 7.97 63.38 -0.38
N GLU A 219 8.96 62.51 -0.60
CA GLU A 219 9.13 61.87 -1.91
C GLU A 219 8.24 60.63 -1.99
N LYS A 220 7.29 60.71 -2.92
CA LYS A 220 6.56 59.54 -3.40
C LYS A 220 7.60 58.61 -4.01
N LEU A 221 7.83 57.49 -3.36
CA LEU A 221 8.76 56.49 -3.87
C LEU A 221 8.34 56.04 -5.26
N GLY A 222 9.29 56.06 -6.19
CA GLY A 222 9.06 55.76 -7.60
C GLY A 222 8.37 54.42 -7.75
N SER A 223 7.48 54.32 -8.74
CA SER A 223 6.61 53.17 -9.06
C SER A 223 7.33 51.88 -9.47
N GLU A 224 8.62 51.77 -9.21
CA GLU A 224 9.35 50.52 -9.35
C GLU A 224 9.13 49.72 -8.07
N LYS A 225 8.65 48.47 -8.20
CA LYS A 225 8.38 47.53 -7.10
C LYS A 225 9.67 47.15 -6.35
N HIS A 226 10.35 48.10 -5.72
CA HIS A 226 11.54 47.84 -4.92
C HIS A 226 11.13 47.61 -3.49
N ASN A 227 10.89 46.33 -3.23
CA ASN A 227 10.67 45.75 -1.93
C ASN A 227 12.05 45.56 -1.27
N SER A 228 12.45 46.49 -0.41
CA SER A 228 13.34 46.19 0.71
C SER A 228 12.81 46.98 1.90
N VAL A 229 12.87 46.56 3.14
CA VAL A 229 13.42 45.40 3.82
C VAL A 229 12.44 44.23 3.68
N PHE A 230 12.87 43.05 3.20
CA PHE A 230 12.11 41.78 3.17
C PHE A 230 11.25 41.38 1.93
N ASP A 231 11.80 41.50 0.71
CA ASP A 231 11.30 40.78 -0.48
C ASP A 231 11.73 39.31 -0.55
N THR A 232 11.85 38.65 0.60
CA THR A 232 12.16 37.23 0.62
C THR A 232 10.93 36.47 1.09
N SER A 233 10.69 35.33 0.47
CA SER A 233 9.67 34.34 0.81
C SER A 233 9.70 33.85 2.28
N ASN A 234 10.53 34.43 3.16
CA ASN A 234 10.77 34.03 4.54
C ASN A 234 10.95 35.21 5.53
N GLY A 235 10.65 36.46 5.17
CA GLY A 235 11.02 37.60 6.02
C GLY A 235 10.11 38.82 6.06
N SER A 236 9.02 38.94 5.31
CA SER A 236 8.32 40.23 5.14
C SER A 236 7.92 40.99 6.43
N LEU A 237 7.98 42.33 6.42
CA LEU A 237 7.34 43.14 7.48
C LEU A 237 5.83 43.07 7.31
N PRO A 238 5.06 42.63 8.33
CA PRO A 238 3.61 42.59 8.20
C PRO A 238 2.97 43.97 8.16
N LEU A 239 1.75 44.01 7.61
CA LEU A 239 0.78 45.09 7.77
C LEU A 239 0.01 44.93 9.10
N ALA A 240 0.76 45.04 10.19
CA ALA A 240 0.32 44.82 11.56
C ALA A 240 -0.47 46.00 12.17
N GLY A 241 -0.68 47.09 11.44
CA GLY A 241 -1.36 48.27 11.98
C GLY A 241 -0.55 48.95 13.09
N PHE A 242 -1.25 49.65 13.98
CA PHE A 242 -0.62 50.30 15.13
C PHE A 242 -1.64 50.55 16.24
N ARG A 243 -1.16 50.70 17.48
CA ARG A 243 -1.98 51.15 18.61
C ARG A 243 -1.95 52.67 18.71
N ASP A 244 -3.11 53.30 18.62
CA ASP A 244 -3.24 54.76 18.77
C ASP A 244 -3.06 55.21 20.22
N ASN A 245 -3.01 56.54 20.44
CA ASN A 245 -2.86 57.15 21.76
C ASN A 245 -4.08 56.97 22.69
N ARG A 246 -5.17 56.36 22.20
CA ARG A 246 -6.34 55.92 23.00
C ARG A 246 -6.25 54.43 23.35
N GLY A 247 -5.16 53.78 22.96
CA GLY A 247 -4.89 52.37 23.17
C GLY A 247 -5.62 51.43 22.21
N ILE A 248 -6.22 51.94 21.13
CA ILE A 248 -6.99 51.16 20.15
C ILE A 248 -6.08 50.75 19.00
N ILE A 249 -6.08 49.46 18.64
CA ILE A 249 -5.34 48.96 17.47
C ILE A 249 -6.11 49.30 16.19
N ARG A 250 -5.48 50.03 15.28
CA ARG A 250 -6.02 50.46 13.99
C ARG A 250 -5.43 49.63 12.85
N HIS A 251 -6.11 49.61 11.71
CA HIS A 251 -5.67 48.97 10.45
C HIS A 251 -5.50 47.43 10.47
N ILE A 252 -5.96 46.71 11.49
CA ILE A 252 -5.88 45.23 11.55
C ILE A 252 -7.14 44.47 11.12
N LYS A 253 -8.30 45.13 10.98
CA LYS A 253 -9.61 44.47 10.68
C LYS A 253 -10.22 44.86 9.34
N THR A 254 -10.43 46.15 9.07
CA THR A 254 -11.29 46.61 7.95
C THR A 254 -10.53 46.91 6.66
N ASN A 255 -9.28 47.38 6.73
CA ASN A 255 -8.50 47.77 5.55
C ASN A 255 -7.19 46.99 5.37
N ARG A 256 -6.58 46.48 6.46
CA ARG A 256 -5.31 45.71 6.45
C ARG A 256 -4.24 46.31 5.53
N ASP A 257 -4.14 47.63 5.55
CA ASP A 257 -3.49 48.42 4.51
C ASP A 257 -2.26 49.17 5.03
N LYS A 258 -2.02 49.24 6.35
CA LYS A 258 -0.94 50.04 6.94
C LYS A 258 -0.27 49.39 8.15
N SER A 259 1.01 49.67 8.37
CA SER A 259 1.78 49.36 9.58
C SER A 259 2.76 50.48 9.91
N PHE A 260 3.20 50.54 11.16
CA PHE A 260 4.33 51.38 11.53
C PHE A 260 5.32 50.63 12.42
N TYR A 261 6.61 50.88 12.20
CA TYR A 261 7.72 50.26 12.91
C TYR A 261 8.58 51.31 13.58
N TRP A 262 8.91 51.08 14.84
CA TRP A 262 9.79 51.98 15.55
C TRP A 262 11.20 51.95 15.00
N THR A 263 11.76 53.14 14.83
CA THR A 263 13.20 53.36 14.95
C THR A 263 13.50 53.89 16.35
N ARG A 264 14.74 53.75 16.83
CA ARG A 264 15.18 54.42 18.05
C ARG A 264 15.60 55.88 17.83
N SER A 265 15.42 56.44 16.63
CA SER A 265 15.79 57.82 16.31
C SER A 265 14.71 58.82 16.69
N VAL A 266 15.14 59.97 17.21
CA VAL A 266 14.30 61.14 17.49
C VAL A 266 13.97 61.90 16.20
N GLY A 267 12.79 62.53 16.15
CA GLY A 267 12.39 63.40 15.04
C GLY A 267 13.01 64.81 15.15
N ASP A 268 12.88 65.63 14.10
CA ASP A 268 13.60 66.91 13.98
C ASP A 268 13.23 67.96 15.05
N ASP A 269 12.01 67.93 15.58
CA ASP A 269 11.57 68.83 16.66
C ASP A 269 11.87 68.31 18.07
N ASN A 270 12.54 67.15 18.19
CA ASN A 270 12.82 66.41 19.42
C ASN A 270 11.61 66.02 20.27
N THR A 271 10.38 66.36 19.89
CA THR A 271 9.15 66.03 20.63
C THR A 271 8.49 64.73 20.14
N LYS A 272 8.95 64.22 19.00
CA LYS A 272 8.43 63.02 18.33
C LYS A 272 9.56 62.05 17.98
N SER A 273 9.20 60.91 17.42
CA SER A 273 10.15 59.90 16.94
C SER A 273 9.92 59.56 15.47
N ILE A 274 10.96 59.02 14.86
CA ILE A 274 10.93 58.55 13.48
C ILE A 274 10.45 57.10 13.46
N ALA A 275 9.51 56.79 12.57
CA ALA A 275 9.04 55.43 12.32
C ALA A 275 9.02 55.13 10.83
N LEU A 276 9.23 53.86 10.49
CA LEU A 276 8.95 53.36 9.14
C LEU A 276 7.44 53.09 9.02
N ALA A 277 6.80 53.69 8.03
CA ALA A 277 5.40 53.47 7.66
C ALA A 277 5.34 52.56 6.43
N LEU A 278 4.56 51.49 6.52
CA LEU A 278 4.34 50.55 5.43
C LEU A 278 2.88 50.55 5.04
N SER A 279 2.62 50.34 3.75
CA SER A 279 1.31 50.04 3.22
C SER A 279 1.36 48.93 2.17
N ASN A 280 0.20 48.55 1.62
CA ASN A 280 0.11 47.56 0.54
C ASN A 280 0.71 48.04 -0.80
N THR A 281 1.03 49.32 -0.93
CA THR A 281 1.46 49.95 -2.20
C THR A 281 2.72 50.79 -2.03
N ASP A 282 2.90 51.40 -0.86
CA ASP A 282 4.00 52.33 -0.58
C ASP A 282 4.75 51.95 0.72
N VAL A 283 6.06 52.22 0.74
CA VAL A 283 6.94 52.22 1.93
C VAL A 283 7.43 53.65 2.12
N GLN A 284 7.31 54.23 3.32
CA GLN A 284 7.71 55.62 3.58
C GLN A 284 8.20 55.81 5.02
N PHE A 285 9.10 56.76 5.27
CA PHE A 285 9.40 57.17 6.64
C PHE A 285 8.44 58.26 7.10
N SER A 286 7.93 58.11 8.32
CA SER A 286 7.16 59.14 9.01
C SER A 286 8.03 59.78 10.08
N LEU A 287 8.43 61.02 9.86
CA LEU A 287 9.38 61.76 10.71
C LEU A 287 8.75 62.29 12.01
N ASP A 288 7.41 62.25 12.12
CA ASP A 288 6.64 62.89 13.19
C ASP A 288 5.64 61.95 13.88
N ILE A 289 6.11 60.82 14.41
CA ILE A 289 5.24 59.92 15.18
C ILE A 289 5.27 60.24 16.66
N VAL A 290 4.09 60.41 17.25
CA VAL A 290 3.92 60.62 18.69
C VAL A 290 4.35 59.37 19.46
N ARG A 291 5.23 59.57 20.46
CA ARG A 291 5.87 58.52 21.26
C ARG A 291 4.89 57.70 22.11
N THR A 292 3.68 58.25 22.37
CA THR A 292 2.57 57.55 23.05
C THR A 292 1.96 56.37 22.29
N ARG A 293 2.19 56.24 20.99
CA ARG A 293 1.64 55.12 20.20
C ARG A 293 2.31 53.80 20.57
N GLY A 294 1.63 52.70 20.28
CA GLY A 294 2.20 51.36 20.34
C GLY A 294 2.51 50.87 18.94
N LEU A 295 3.79 50.66 18.60
CA LEU A 295 4.21 50.18 17.28
C LEU A 295 5.05 48.90 17.37
N GLN A 296 5.24 48.26 16.22
CA GLN A 296 6.03 47.04 16.12
C GLN A 296 7.53 47.36 16.14
N VAL A 297 8.31 46.38 16.59
CA VAL A 297 9.77 46.43 16.59
C VAL A 297 10.28 45.15 15.94
N ARG A 298 11.27 45.31 15.07
CA ARG A 298 12.09 44.22 14.57
C ARG A 298 13.55 44.60 14.75
N CYS A 299 14.29 43.73 15.41
CA CYS A 299 15.64 44.05 15.82
C CYS A 299 16.65 43.81 14.70
N ILE A 300 17.67 44.66 14.68
CA ILE A 300 18.81 44.62 13.78
C ILE A 300 20.10 44.45 14.57
N LYS A 301 21.11 43.88 13.94
CA LYS A 301 22.46 43.72 14.47
C LYS A 301 23.48 44.00 13.37
N ASP A 302 24.54 44.74 13.72
CA ASP A 302 25.73 44.84 12.88
C ASP A 302 26.58 43.57 12.92
N VAL A 303 27.26 43.30 11.82
CA VAL A 303 28.20 42.18 11.70
C VAL A 303 29.57 42.55 12.28
N SER A 304 29.73 42.33 13.59
CA SER A 304 30.99 42.53 14.31
C SER A 304 31.47 41.24 14.98
N GLY A 305 32.78 41.14 15.23
CA GLY A 305 33.41 40.00 15.91
C GLY A 305 33.76 38.82 14.99
N PRO A 306 33.85 37.59 15.51
CA PRO A 306 34.19 36.41 14.71
C PRO A 306 33.09 36.11 13.66
N PRO A 307 33.40 35.31 12.62
CA PRO A 307 32.39 34.83 11.68
C PRO A 307 31.28 34.03 12.38
N ILE A 308 30.13 33.89 11.74
CA ILE A 308 29.05 33.01 12.18
C ILE A 308 28.51 32.29 10.94
N ILE A 309 29.02 31.08 10.68
CA ILE A 309 28.77 30.39 9.41
C ILE A 309 27.65 29.35 9.50
N THR A 310 26.79 29.31 8.49
CA THR A 310 25.74 28.29 8.36
C THR A 310 25.81 27.65 6.97
N PRO A 311 25.92 26.31 6.86
CA PRO A 311 26.02 25.64 5.57
C PRO A 311 24.66 25.60 4.85
N SER A 312 24.67 25.58 3.52
CA SER A 312 23.46 25.39 2.71
C SER A 312 22.81 24.01 2.89
N VAL A 313 23.62 23.01 3.28
CA VAL A 313 23.19 21.66 3.64
C VAL A 313 24.04 21.11 4.78
N ASN A 314 23.42 20.47 5.77
CA ASN A 314 24.13 19.75 6.84
C ASN A 314 24.45 18.29 6.47
N LYS A 315 23.84 17.78 5.38
CA LYS A 315 24.02 16.43 4.85
C LYS A 315 23.90 16.43 3.33
N LEU A 316 24.92 15.87 2.66
CA LEU A 316 24.97 15.72 1.20
C LEU A 316 25.07 14.23 0.84
N HIS A 317 24.11 13.76 0.04
CA HIS A 317 24.20 12.50 -0.69
C HIS A 317 24.69 12.80 -2.10
N ALA A 318 25.99 12.62 -2.33
CA ALA A 318 26.60 12.83 -3.63
C ALA A 318 26.67 11.50 -4.39
N TYR A 319 26.66 11.58 -5.73
CA TYR A 319 26.80 10.41 -6.58
C TYR A 319 28.15 10.41 -7.30
N PHE A 320 28.78 9.24 -7.35
CA PHE A 320 30.02 9.01 -8.06
C PHE A 320 29.91 9.47 -9.52
N GLY A 321 30.86 10.30 -9.97
CA GLY A 321 30.90 10.83 -11.34
C GLY A 321 29.88 11.94 -11.64
N VAL A 322 29.08 12.38 -10.66
CA VAL A 322 28.10 13.46 -10.84
C VAL A 322 28.56 14.72 -10.10
N ASN A 323 28.53 15.86 -10.80
CA ASN A 323 28.89 17.14 -10.20
C ASN A 323 27.87 17.53 -9.12
N ILE A 324 28.35 17.90 -7.92
CA ILE A 324 27.46 18.29 -6.82
C ILE A 324 26.90 19.70 -7.06
N THR A 325 25.71 19.96 -6.53
CA THR A 325 25.32 21.33 -6.21
C THR A 325 26.31 21.86 -5.18
N PRO A 326 26.97 23.02 -5.41
CA PRO A 326 27.98 23.51 -4.49
C PRO A 326 27.41 23.74 -3.07
N ILE A 327 28.16 23.33 -2.05
CA ILE A 327 27.85 23.69 -0.67
C ILE A 327 28.38 25.10 -0.46
N THR A 328 27.48 26.00 -0.08
CA THR A 328 27.77 27.39 0.24
C THR A 328 27.55 27.63 1.73
N PHE A 329 28.09 28.73 2.25
CA PHE A 329 27.97 29.10 3.64
C PHE A 329 27.49 30.53 3.74
N VAL A 330 26.42 30.77 4.49
CA VAL A 330 25.98 32.12 4.85
C VAL A 330 26.75 32.54 6.09
N ASN A 331 27.28 33.77 6.09
CA ASN A 331 28.00 34.34 7.24
C ASN A 331 27.18 35.46 7.88
N PHE A 332 26.77 35.26 9.14
CA PHE A 332 26.05 36.24 9.96
C PHE A 332 26.97 37.02 10.92
N GLY A 333 28.28 36.78 10.86
CA GLY A 333 29.31 37.51 11.61
C GLY A 333 30.09 38.46 10.71
N ALA A 334 31.18 39.03 11.23
CA ALA A 334 32.03 39.91 10.41
C ALA A 334 32.68 39.14 9.23
N PRO A 335 33.15 39.83 8.17
CA PRO A 335 33.68 39.20 6.97
C PRO A 335 34.76 38.13 7.26
N VAL A 336 34.68 37.02 6.52
CA VAL A 336 35.66 35.92 6.62
C VAL A 336 36.90 36.28 5.83
N THR A 337 38.08 36.10 6.42
CA THR A 337 39.36 36.29 5.71
C THR A 337 40.00 34.96 5.30
N ARG A 338 39.68 33.85 5.99
CA ARG A 338 40.20 32.51 5.66
C ARG A 338 39.20 31.39 5.96
N TRP A 339 39.05 30.47 5.02
CA TRP A 339 38.32 29.20 5.18
C TRP A 339 39.28 28.00 5.28
N SER A 340 38.85 26.92 5.94
CA SER A 340 39.59 25.65 5.98
C SER A 340 38.65 24.43 6.15
N ILE A 341 39.08 23.29 5.59
CA ILE A 341 38.46 21.97 5.72
C ILE A 341 39.51 20.91 5.38
N ASP A 342 39.49 19.79 6.09
CA ASP A 342 40.43 18.67 5.88
C ASP A 342 39.71 17.44 5.29
N GLY A 343 40.39 16.76 4.34
CA GLY A 343 40.06 15.39 3.95
C GLY A 343 38.80 15.18 3.08
N LEU A 344 38.34 16.21 2.35
CA LEU A 344 37.16 16.11 1.47
C LEU A 344 37.17 14.85 0.58
N PRO A 345 35.99 14.29 0.22
CA PRO A 345 35.92 13.16 -0.69
C PRO A 345 36.66 13.45 -1.99
N ALA A 346 37.39 12.45 -2.50
CA ALA A 346 38.20 12.62 -3.70
C ALA A 346 37.36 13.20 -4.85
N GLY A 347 37.84 14.29 -5.46
CA GLY A 347 37.14 15.01 -6.54
C GLY A 347 36.31 16.23 -6.08
N LEU A 348 36.07 16.37 -4.78
CA LEU A 348 35.52 17.60 -4.18
C LEU A 348 36.65 18.51 -3.67
N LYS A 349 36.47 19.82 -3.80
CA LYS A 349 37.43 20.83 -3.35
C LYS A 349 36.70 22.04 -2.76
N MET A 350 37.32 22.67 -1.76
CA MET A 350 36.91 23.97 -1.26
C MET A 350 37.69 25.07 -1.96
N ASN A 351 37.01 26.15 -2.34
CA ASN A 351 37.65 27.42 -2.63
C ASN A 351 37.90 28.15 -1.29
N TYR A 352 39.16 28.23 -0.85
CA TYR A 352 39.51 28.77 0.47
C TYR A 352 39.31 30.29 0.62
N THR A 353 39.03 31.00 -0.47
CA THR A 353 38.67 32.43 -0.44
C THR A 353 37.17 32.62 -0.22
N THR A 354 36.33 31.78 -0.84
CA THR A 354 34.86 31.93 -0.81
C THR A 354 34.17 30.96 0.13
N GLY A 355 34.85 29.91 0.59
CA GLY A 355 34.28 28.81 1.38
C GLY A 355 33.48 27.79 0.57
N ILE A 356 33.28 28.00 -0.73
CA ILE A 356 32.41 27.14 -1.57
C ILE A 356 33.07 25.77 -1.76
N ILE A 357 32.35 24.70 -1.42
CA ILE A 357 32.74 23.31 -1.72
C ILE A 357 32.04 22.86 -2.99
N SER A 358 32.79 22.43 -3.99
CA SER A 358 32.27 22.00 -5.28
C SER A 358 33.11 20.89 -5.91
N GLY A 359 32.60 20.28 -6.99
CA GLY A 359 33.33 19.29 -7.77
C GLY A 359 32.52 18.03 -8.03
N THR A 360 33.20 17.02 -8.57
CA THR A 360 32.62 15.73 -8.95
C THR A 360 33.34 14.63 -8.19
N PRO A 361 32.67 13.90 -7.27
CA PRO A 361 33.29 12.82 -6.53
C PRO A 361 33.77 11.69 -7.45
N ILE A 362 34.98 11.21 -7.24
CA ILE A 362 35.62 10.15 -8.02
C ILE A 362 35.93 8.88 -7.21
N LYS A 363 35.42 8.79 -5.98
CA LYS A 363 35.57 7.61 -5.13
C LYS A 363 34.35 7.44 -4.24
N LEU A 364 33.82 6.21 -4.16
CA LEU A 364 32.76 5.86 -3.21
C LEU A 364 33.27 5.99 -1.77
N GLN A 365 32.41 6.48 -0.89
CA GLN A 365 32.75 6.74 0.49
C GLN A 365 31.50 6.63 1.39
N PRO A 366 31.58 5.95 2.54
CA PRO A 366 30.51 6.00 3.53
C PRO A 366 30.32 7.42 4.06
N GLU A 367 29.18 7.68 4.69
CA GLU A 367 28.90 8.96 5.33
C GLU A 367 30.01 9.35 6.31
N THR A 368 30.61 10.51 6.09
CA THR A 368 31.74 11.03 6.90
C THR A 368 31.47 12.47 7.32
N LEU A 369 31.92 12.84 8.51
CA LEU A 369 31.78 14.17 9.09
C LEU A 369 32.96 15.05 8.66
N TYR A 370 32.66 16.27 8.26
CA TYR A 370 33.64 17.28 7.86
C TYR A 370 33.43 18.56 8.65
N THR A 371 34.47 18.99 9.37
CA THR A 371 34.47 20.27 10.06
C THR A 371 34.97 21.35 9.11
N VAL A 372 34.12 22.33 8.85
CA VAL A 372 34.45 23.53 8.07
C VAL A 372 34.67 24.67 9.05
N THR A 373 35.78 25.38 8.89
CA THR A 373 36.13 26.52 9.73
C THR A 373 36.28 27.78 8.89
N ALA A 374 35.66 28.86 9.35
CA ALA A 374 35.86 30.22 8.87
C ALA A 374 36.54 31.05 9.95
N SER A 375 37.44 31.94 9.55
CA SER A 375 38.22 32.76 10.49
C SER A 375 38.42 34.19 10.00
N ASN A 376 38.57 35.10 10.96
CA ASN A 376 39.04 36.46 10.79
C ASN A 376 39.89 36.88 12.00
N ASP A 377 40.32 38.14 12.07
CA ASP A 377 41.20 38.63 13.14
C ASP A 377 40.54 38.65 14.54
N PHE A 378 39.21 38.53 14.59
CA PHE A 378 38.43 38.52 15.83
C PHE A 378 38.09 37.10 16.33
N GLY A 379 38.43 36.06 15.55
CA GLY A 379 38.26 34.67 15.96
C GLY A 379 37.77 33.75 14.84
N VAL A 380 37.16 32.64 15.25
CA VAL A 380 36.79 31.53 14.35
C VAL A 380 35.36 31.08 14.57
N SER A 381 34.78 30.50 13.51
CA SER A 381 33.48 29.82 13.50
C SER A 381 33.64 28.47 12.82
N SER A 382 33.06 27.42 13.40
CA SER A 382 33.13 26.08 12.83
C SER A 382 31.75 25.45 12.74
N THR A 383 31.51 24.72 11.66
CA THR A 383 30.29 23.94 11.45
C THR A 383 30.62 22.56 10.88
N VAL A 384 29.70 21.61 11.03
CA VAL A 384 29.90 20.23 10.57
C VAL A 384 28.92 19.89 9.46
N ILE A 385 29.45 19.36 8.36
CA ILE A 385 28.66 18.80 7.26
C ILE A 385 28.92 17.29 7.13
N ARG A 386 27.90 16.53 6.78
CA ARG A 386 28.00 15.08 6.50
C ARG A 386 28.00 14.86 4.99
N ILE A 387 28.97 14.12 4.46
CA ILE A 387 29.00 13.79 3.03
C ILE A 387 29.11 12.28 2.87
N ALA A 388 28.23 11.70 2.05
CA ALA A 388 28.32 10.33 1.56
C ALA A 388 28.44 10.34 0.03
N VAL A 389 29.29 9.47 -0.52
CA VAL A 389 29.43 9.29 -1.98
C VAL A 389 28.95 7.90 -2.36
N MET A 390 27.84 7.85 -3.08
CA MET A 390 27.12 6.64 -3.47
C MET A 390 27.23 6.40 -4.97
N SER A 391 26.95 5.18 -5.43
CA SER A 391 26.77 4.92 -6.86
C SER A 391 25.50 5.58 -7.38
N VAL A 392 25.51 6.03 -8.64
CA VAL A 392 24.29 6.50 -9.32
C VAL A 392 23.26 5.35 -9.32
N PRO A 393 22.02 5.56 -8.84
CA PRO A 393 20.99 4.55 -8.90
C PRO A 393 20.67 4.21 -10.36
N VAL A 394 20.63 2.91 -10.68
CA VAL A 394 20.20 2.40 -11.98
C VAL A 394 18.68 2.14 -11.90
N PRO A 395 17.83 2.90 -12.62
CA PRO A 395 16.39 2.71 -12.56
C PRO A 395 15.95 1.47 -13.35
N VAL A 396 14.84 0.89 -12.93
CA VAL A 396 14.08 -0.12 -13.67
C VAL A 396 13.46 0.54 -14.90
N THR A 397 13.59 -0.13 -16.05
CA THR A 397 13.04 0.31 -17.34
C THR A 397 11.93 -0.62 -17.84
N SER A 398 11.98 -1.90 -17.48
CA SER A 398 10.89 -2.84 -17.73
C SER A 398 10.83 -3.94 -16.66
N ILE A 399 9.62 -4.50 -16.49
CA ILE A 399 9.35 -5.63 -15.61
C ILE A 399 8.78 -6.78 -16.45
N GLN A 400 9.42 -7.94 -16.40
CA GLN A 400 8.94 -9.17 -17.02
C GLN A 400 8.32 -10.07 -15.96
N LEU A 401 7.09 -10.51 -16.19
CA LEU A 401 6.38 -11.39 -15.26
C LEU A 401 6.51 -12.83 -15.73
N THR A 402 7.21 -13.66 -14.95
CA THR A 402 7.36 -15.10 -15.22
C THR A 402 6.43 -15.91 -14.34
N HIS A 403 5.75 -16.89 -14.93
CA HIS A 403 4.74 -17.72 -14.28
C HIS A 403 4.66 -19.10 -14.95
N ASN A 404 4.12 -20.10 -14.24
CA ASN A 404 3.92 -21.48 -14.74
C ASN A 404 2.44 -21.87 -14.89
N THR A 405 1.56 -20.88 -15.09
CA THR A 405 0.14 -21.15 -15.39
C THR A 405 -0.01 -22.01 -16.65
N LYS A 406 -1.04 -22.87 -16.69
CA LYS A 406 -1.38 -23.65 -17.88
C LYS A 406 -1.85 -22.74 -19.02
N ARG A 407 -1.74 -23.22 -20.26
CA ARG A 407 -2.24 -22.53 -21.47
C ARG A 407 -3.44 -23.29 -22.03
N LEU A 408 -4.53 -22.57 -22.32
CA LEU A 408 -5.70 -23.10 -23.02
C LEU A 408 -6.14 -22.08 -24.07
N ASN A 409 -6.13 -22.45 -25.36
CA ASN A 409 -6.51 -21.58 -26.49
C ASN A 409 -5.92 -20.16 -26.38
N ASP A 410 -4.60 -20.10 -26.19
CA ASP A 410 -3.81 -18.87 -26.02
C ASP A 410 -4.04 -18.01 -24.77
N LYS A 411 -4.78 -18.53 -23.78
CA LYS A 411 -4.99 -17.87 -22.49
C LYS A 411 -4.19 -18.55 -21.39
N ASN A 412 -3.65 -17.73 -20.49
CA ASN A 412 -3.12 -18.23 -19.22
C ASN A 412 -4.30 -18.60 -18.31
N VAL A 413 -4.35 -19.84 -17.86
CA VAL A 413 -5.45 -20.36 -17.03
C VAL A 413 -4.94 -20.86 -15.68
N LEU A 414 -5.77 -20.67 -14.65
CA LEU A 414 -5.55 -21.11 -13.27
C LEU A 414 -6.84 -21.78 -12.78
N GLN A 415 -6.76 -22.96 -12.18
CA GLN A 415 -7.96 -23.63 -11.67
C GLN A 415 -8.40 -23.04 -10.32
N ILE A 416 -9.69 -23.13 -10.01
CA ILE A 416 -10.18 -22.78 -8.67
C ILE A 416 -9.46 -23.63 -7.62
N GLY A 417 -8.90 -22.97 -6.61
CA GLY A 417 -8.09 -23.58 -5.55
C GLY A 417 -6.62 -23.79 -5.90
N GLU A 418 -6.23 -23.75 -7.18
CA GLU A 418 -4.83 -23.85 -7.63
C GLU A 418 -4.07 -22.58 -7.24
N VAL A 419 -2.81 -22.75 -6.83
CA VAL A 419 -1.90 -21.68 -6.44
C VAL A 419 -0.73 -21.65 -7.42
N VAL A 420 -0.48 -20.49 -8.03
CA VAL A 420 0.64 -20.28 -8.94
C VAL A 420 1.59 -19.24 -8.38
N GLN A 421 2.90 -19.44 -8.56
CA GLN A 421 3.89 -18.43 -8.22
C GLN A 421 4.16 -17.54 -9.44
N ILE A 422 4.25 -16.24 -9.19
CA ILE A 422 4.56 -15.22 -10.20
C ILE A 422 5.76 -14.44 -9.68
N SER A 423 6.80 -14.33 -10.51
CA SER A 423 8.01 -13.56 -10.19
C SER A 423 8.23 -12.44 -11.19
N ALA A 424 8.69 -11.30 -10.67
CA ALA A 424 9.08 -10.13 -11.45
C ALA A 424 10.59 -10.18 -11.74
N GLY A 425 10.95 -10.20 -13.02
CA GLY A 425 12.30 -9.96 -13.52
C GLY A 425 12.47 -8.51 -13.93
N PHE A 426 13.60 -7.90 -13.56
CA PHE A 426 13.86 -6.47 -13.78
C PHE A 426 14.85 -6.27 -14.93
N THR A 427 14.59 -5.27 -15.77
CA THR A 427 15.54 -4.79 -16.77
C THR A 427 15.90 -3.34 -16.49
N PRO A 428 17.19 -2.98 -16.41
CA PRO A 428 18.33 -3.89 -16.44
C PRO A 428 18.41 -4.74 -15.15
N ASN A 429 19.10 -5.89 -15.23
CA ASN A 429 19.22 -6.83 -14.11
C ASN A 429 20.10 -6.32 -12.95
N ASN A 430 20.74 -5.16 -13.12
CA ASN A 430 21.52 -4.45 -12.13
C ASN A 430 20.82 -3.17 -11.64
N ALA A 431 19.51 -3.03 -11.88
CA ALA A 431 18.72 -1.96 -11.29
C ALA A 431 18.93 -1.93 -9.77
N THR A 432 19.08 -0.74 -9.18
CA THR A 432 19.52 -0.58 -7.79
C THR A 432 18.46 -1.03 -6.79
N ILE A 433 17.17 -0.84 -7.12
CA ILE A 433 16.04 -1.31 -6.31
C ILE A 433 15.21 -2.28 -7.16
N GLN A 434 15.29 -3.57 -6.82
CA GLN A 434 14.60 -4.66 -7.52
C GLN A 434 13.38 -5.15 -6.75
N LYS A 435 12.45 -4.22 -6.51
CA LYS A 435 11.24 -4.48 -5.73
C LYS A 435 10.01 -4.00 -6.50
N VAL A 436 8.89 -4.68 -6.30
CA VAL A 436 7.59 -4.28 -6.84
C VAL A 436 6.51 -4.29 -5.77
N SER A 437 5.49 -3.46 -5.96
CA SER A 437 4.18 -3.63 -5.33
C SER A 437 3.25 -4.41 -6.26
N TRP A 438 2.47 -5.33 -5.68
CA TRP A 438 1.50 -6.14 -6.41
C TRP A 438 0.09 -5.62 -6.20
N LEU A 439 -0.69 -5.54 -7.28
CA LEU A 439 -2.10 -5.16 -7.23
C LEU A 439 -2.94 -6.15 -8.05
N LEU A 440 -3.98 -6.70 -7.41
CA LEU A 440 -4.96 -7.56 -8.06
C LEU A 440 -6.28 -6.79 -8.23
N ASN A 441 -6.84 -6.81 -9.43
CA ASN A 441 -8.03 -6.02 -9.77
C ASN A 441 -9.37 -6.79 -9.68
N SER A 442 -9.41 -7.96 -9.04
CA SER A 442 -10.58 -8.84 -9.07
C SER A 442 -10.70 -9.69 -7.80
N LYS A 443 -11.94 -10.06 -7.44
CA LYS A 443 -12.25 -11.00 -6.35
C LYS A 443 -12.15 -12.47 -6.76
N ASN A 444 -11.95 -12.74 -8.05
CA ASN A 444 -11.87 -14.11 -8.60
C ASN A 444 -10.56 -14.82 -8.23
N ALA A 445 -9.60 -14.11 -7.65
CA ALA A 445 -8.37 -14.67 -7.10
C ALA A 445 -7.97 -13.95 -5.81
N THR A 446 -7.04 -14.53 -5.05
CA THR A 446 -6.32 -13.85 -3.98
C THR A 446 -4.82 -13.88 -4.22
N ILE A 447 -4.09 -12.93 -3.64
CA ILE A 447 -2.62 -12.93 -3.64
C ILE A 447 -2.07 -13.06 -2.23
N HIS A 448 -0.93 -13.76 -2.11
CA HIS A 448 -0.09 -13.75 -0.91
C HIS A 448 1.35 -13.46 -1.31
N THR A 449 1.89 -12.34 -0.84
CA THR A 449 3.27 -11.93 -1.11
C THR A 449 4.22 -12.70 -0.20
N SER A 450 5.14 -13.47 -0.79
CA SER A 450 6.09 -14.31 -0.05
C SER A 450 7.49 -13.70 0.09
N LYS A 451 7.95 -12.95 -0.93
CA LYS A 451 9.24 -12.24 -0.96
C LYS A 451 9.16 -11.04 -1.88
N GLU A 452 10.04 -10.06 -1.69
CA GLU A 452 10.17 -8.90 -2.60
C GLU A 452 10.37 -9.38 -4.05
N GLY A 453 9.45 -9.01 -4.96
CA GLY A 453 9.48 -9.46 -6.36
C GLY A 453 8.77 -10.79 -6.65
N ILE A 454 8.24 -11.50 -5.64
CA ILE A 454 7.56 -12.79 -5.81
C ILE A 454 6.19 -12.76 -5.09
N THR A 455 5.15 -13.19 -5.78
CA THR A 455 3.82 -13.37 -5.20
C THR A 455 3.23 -14.71 -5.58
N THR A 456 2.30 -15.21 -4.78
CA THR A 456 1.46 -16.35 -5.14
C THR A 456 0.05 -15.88 -5.43
N LEU A 457 -0.56 -16.40 -6.49
CA LEU A 457 -1.92 -16.12 -6.90
C LEU A 457 -2.75 -17.40 -6.76
N LYS A 458 -3.87 -17.34 -6.05
CA LYS A 458 -4.79 -18.47 -5.84
C LYS A 458 -6.13 -18.20 -6.52
N GLY A 459 -6.62 -19.13 -7.33
CA GLY A 459 -7.96 -19.03 -7.93
C GLY A 459 -9.06 -19.22 -6.89
N VAL A 460 -10.07 -18.35 -6.90
CA VAL A 460 -11.20 -18.36 -5.94
C VAL A 460 -12.52 -18.67 -6.63
N SER A 461 -12.81 -17.98 -7.73
CA SER A 461 -14.04 -18.14 -8.52
C SER A 461 -13.77 -17.87 -10.00
N GLU A 462 -14.65 -18.33 -10.88
CA GLU A 462 -14.44 -18.20 -12.32
C GLU A 462 -14.36 -16.74 -12.78
N GLY A 463 -13.48 -16.48 -13.75
CA GLY A 463 -13.40 -15.21 -14.47
C GLY A 463 -11.98 -14.68 -14.68
N ALA A 464 -11.88 -13.58 -15.41
CA ALA A 464 -10.60 -12.94 -15.70
C ALA A 464 -10.08 -12.15 -14.49
N VAL A 465 -8.76 -12.22 -14.29
CA VAL A 465 -8.02 -11.44 -13.28
C VAL A 465 -6.81 -10.79 -13.94
N VAL A 466 -6.50 -9.56 -13.54
CA VAL A 466 -5.29 -8.84 -13.95
C VAL A 466 -4.45 -8.56 -12.70
N LEU A 467 -3.25 -9.12 -12.70
CA LEU A 467 -2.23 -8.84 -11.71
C LEU A 467 -1.28 -7.78 -12.26
N SER A 468 -1.06 -6.71 -11.51
CA SER A 468 -0.11 -5.65 -11.85
C SER A 468 1.09 -5.68 -10.90
N ALA A 469 2.29 -5.48 -11.43
CA ALA A 469 3.52 -5.26 -10.67
C ALA A 469 4.06 -3.86 -10.99
N THR A 470 4.25 -3.02 -9.97
CA THR A 470 4.77 -1.65 -10.11
C THR A 470 6.12 -1.53 -9.43
N SER A 471 7.14 -1.00 -10.11
CA SER A 471 8.48 -0.80 -9.52
C SER A 471 8.46 0.17 -8.34
N LEU A 472 9.30 -0.10 -7.33
CA LEU A 472 9.43 0.71 -6.10
C LEU A 472 10.71 1.56 -6.05
N ASP A 473 11.41 1.68 -7.17
CA ASP A 473 12.63 2.47 -7.33
C ASP A 473 12.36 3.95 -7.69
N GLY A 474 11.08 4.34 -7.77
CA GLY A 474 10.63 5.66 -8.20
C GLY A 474 10.39 5.80 -9.70
N SER A 475 10.77 4.82 -10.53
CA SER A 475 10.51 4.84 -11.98
C SER A 475 9.04 4.64 -12.33
N ASN A 476 8.24 4.05 -11.43
CA ASN A 476 6.81 3.75 -11.60
C ASN A 476 6.49 2.88 -12.84
N VAL A 477 7.44 2.06 -13.28
CA VAL A 477 7.24 1.08 -14.37
C VAL A 477 6.23 0.03 -13.92
N VAL A 478 5.23 -0.25 -14.76
CA VAL A 478 4.16 -1.22 -14.48
C VAL A 478 4.16 -2.34 -15.52
N SER A 479 4.07 -3.58 -15.07
CA SER A 479 3.79 -4.75 -15.92
C SER A 479 2.51 -5.44 -15.48
N ARG A 480 1.77 -6.01 -16.42
CA ARG A 480 0.45 -6.60 -16.20
C ARG A 480 0.38 -8.02 -16.75
N LEU A 481 -0.22 -8.91 -15.98
CA LEU A 481 -0.47 -10.30 -16.37
C LEU A 481 -1.96 -10.61 -16.25
N THR A 482 -2.57 -11.05 -17.35
CA THR A 482 -3.98 -11.48 -17.36
C THR A 482 -4.05 -13.00 -17.24
N ILE A 483 -4.83 -13.50 -16.29
CA ILE A 483 -5.08 -14.93 -16.04
C ILE A 483 -6.60 -15.15 -16.00
N HIS A 484 -7.06 -16.29 -16.51
CA HIS A 484 -8.46 -16.70 -16.43
C HIS A 484 -8.59 -17.82 -15.40
N VAL A 485 -9.38 -17.59 -14.35
CA VAL A 485 -9.71 -18.61 -13.37
C VAL A 485 -10.85 -19.47 -13.91
N VAL A 486 -10.66 -20.78 -13.93
CA VAL A 486 -11.61 -21.78 -14.49
C VAL A 486 -11.92 -22.87 -13.46
N ASP A 487 -13.11 -23.48 -13.54
CA ASP A 487 -13.41 -24.67 -12.73
C ASP A 487 -12.48 -25.86 -13.11
N LYS A 488 -12.32 -26.82 -12.18
CA LYS A 488 -11.36 -27.93 -12.30
C LYS A 488 -11.63 -28.73 -13.57
N ALA A 489 -10.65 -28.80 -14.47
CA ALA A 489 -10.76 -29.62 -15.69
C ALA A 489 -10.96 -31.09 -15.32
N ILE A 490 -12.03 -31.71 -15.83
CA ILE A 490 -12.33 -33.13 -15.61
C ILE A 490 -11.45 -33.93 -16.57
N VAL A 491 -10.43 -34.63 -16.04
CA VAL A 491 -9.48 -35.42 -16.85
C VAL A 491 -9.65 -36.90 -16.56
N PHE A 492 -9.76 -37.71 -17.61
CA PHE A 492 -9.83 -39.17 -17.54
C PHE A 492 -9.16 -39.81 -18.76
N ASN A 493 -8.28 -40.80 -18.55
CA ASN A 493 -7.47 -41.45 -19.58
C ASN A 493 -6.82 -40.47 -20.57
N GLY A 494 -6.19 -39.40 -20.03
CA GLY A 494 -5.49 -38.39 -20.83
C GLY A 494 -6.40 -37.44 -21.63
N ARG A 495 -7.73 -37.53 -21.48
CA ARG A 495 -8.71 -36.66 -22.16
C ARG A 495 -9.37 -35.69 -21.20
N THR A 496 -9.66 -34.48 -21.68
CA THR A 496 -10.40 -33.45 -20.93
C THR A 496 -11.87 -33.44 -21.34
N TYR A 497 -12.76 -33.47 -20.34
CA TYR A 497 -14.20 -33.46 -20.49
C TYR A 497 -14.78 -32.14 -19.99
N ASN A 498 -15.84 -31.68 -20.65
CA ASN A 498 -16.71 -30.65 -20.11
C ASN A 498 -17.97 -31.29 -19.50
N THR A 499 -18.81 -30.47 -18.89
CA THR A 499 -20.11 -30.89 -18.37
C THR A 499 -21.26 -30.31 -19.17
N VAL A 500 -22.40 -31.00 -19.13
CA VAL A 500 -23.69 -30.52 -19.62
C VAL A 500 -24.73 -30.69 -18.51
N THR A 501 -25.61 -29.70 -18.36
CA THR A 501 -26.67 -29.74 -17.35
C THR A 501 -27.97 -30.18 -18.00
N SER A 502 -28.65 -31.14 -17.38
CA SER A 502 -29.95 -31.60 -17.84
C SER A 502 -30.98 -30.48 -17.77
N PRO A 503 -31.68 -30.17 -18.87
CA PRO A 503 -32.82 -29.25 -18.83
C PRO A 503 -34.04 -29.85 -18.12
N THR A 504 -34.08 -31.18 -17.92
CA THR A 504 -35.21 -31.90 -17.32
C THR A 504 -35.06 -32.03 -15.80
N THR A 505 -33.87 -32.42 -15.33
CA THR A 505 -33.63 -32.79 -13.93
C THR A 505 -32.67 -31.84 -13.20
N GLY A 506 -31.97 -30.97 -13.93
CA GLY A 506 -30.89 -30.13 -13.42
C GLY A 506 -29.62 -30.90 -13.03
N ARG A 507 -29.56 -32.22 -13.25
CA ARG A 507 -28.37 -33.03 -12.98
C ARG A 507 -27.25 -32.69 -13.96
N VAL A 508 -26.01 -32.79 -13.50
CA VAL A 508 -24.81 -32.48 -14.30
C VAL A 508 -24.22 -33.79 -14.84
N TRP A 509 -23.92 -33.83 -16.13
CA TRP A 509 -23.42 -34.98 -16.87
C TRP A 509 -22.11 -34.64 -17.59
N LEU A 510 -21.30 -35.65 -17.93
CA LEU A 510 -20.20 -35.43 -18.88
C LEU A 510 -20.74 -35.17 -20.29
N ASP A 511 -20.08 -34.24 -21.00
CA ASP A 511 -20.48 -33.80 -22.34
C ASP A 511 -20.39 -34.90 -23.43
N ARG A 512 -19.64 -35.97 -23.18
CA ARG A 512 -19.43 -37.12 -24.10
C ARG A 512 -19.23 -38.45 -23.35
N ASN A 513 -19.21 -39.57 -24.09
CA ASN A 513 -18.89 -40.90 -23.56
C ASN A 513 -17.44 -40.97 -23.07
N LEU A 514 -17.14 -41.87 -22.13
CA LEU A 514 -15.74 -42.13 -21.76
C LEU A 514 -14.92 -42.61 -22.96
N ASP A 515 -13.68 -42.14 -23.04
CA ASP A 515 -12.70 -42.32 -24.12
C ASP A 515 -13.10 -41.74 -25.49
N ALA A 516 -14.17 -40.92 -25.57
CA ALA A 516 -14.52 -40.22 -26.80
C ALA A 516 -13.65 -38.97 -26.99
N ASP A 517 -13.16 -38.73 -28.21
CA ASP A 517 -12.25 -37.61 -28.48
C ASP A 517 -13.00 -36.27 -28.56
N ARG A 518 -14.29 -36.28 -28.93
CA ARG A 518 -15.16 -35.10 -29.01
C ARG A 518 -16.62 -35.36 -28.66
N VAL A 519 -17.37 -34.30 -28.33
CA VAL A 519 -18.83 -34.36 -28.28
C VAL A 519 -19.36 -34.71 -29.67
N CYS A 520 -20.35 -35.59 -29.74
CA CYS A 520 -20.91 -36.01 -31.01
C CYS A 520 -21.61 -34.85 -31.73
N GLY A 521 -21.24 -34.61 -32.99
CA GLY A 521 -22.03 -33.81 -33.93
C GLY A 521 -23.14 -34.61 -34.60
N SER A 522 -22.99 -35.94 -34.67
CA SER A 522 -23.95 -36.87 -35.25
C SER A 522 -23.89 -38.21 -34.50
N ALA A 523 -25.01 -38.95 -34.45
CA ALA A 523 -25.13 -40.23 -33.74
C ALA A 523 -24.20 -41.31 -34.30
N ILE A 524 -23.79 -41.17 -35.56
CA ILE A 524 -23.01 -42.17 -36.30
C ILE A 524 -21.55 -41.76 -36.48
N ASP A 525 -21.10 -40.66 -35.84
CA ASP A 525 -19.71 -40.20 -35.91
C ASP A 525 -18.80 -41.12 -35.09
N PRO A 526 -17.92 -41.91 -35.72
CA PRO A 526 -17.07 -42.84 -34.99
C PRO A 526 -16.17 -42.16 -33.96
N VAL A 527 -15.71 -40.93 -34.20
CA VAL A 527 -14.75 -40.23 -33.33
C VAL A 527 -15.34 -39.94 -31.93
N CYS A 528 -16.66 -39.95 -31.80
CA CYS A 528 -17.34 -39.67 -30.53
C CYS A 528 -17.90 -40.91 -29.82
N PHE A 529 -17.70 -42.12 -30.35
CA PHE A 529 -18.29 -43.35 -29.79
C PHE A 529 -17.79 -43.69 -28.38
N GLY A 530 -16.51 -43.41 -28.10
CA GLY A 530 -15.87 -43.76 -26.85
C GLY A 530 -15.60 -45.26 -26.68
N GLY A 531 -15.17 -45.65 -25.48
CA GLY A 531 -14.75 -47.02 -25.15
C GLY A 531 -15.93 -48.00 -24.95
N LEU A 532 -15.62 -49.30 -25.00
CA LEU A 532 -16.55 -50.40 -24.72
C LEU A 532 -16.06 -51.20 -23.50
N TYR A 533 -16.65 -50.91 -22.34
CA TYR A 533 -16.22 -51.46 -21.06
C TYR A 533 -16.89 -52.80 -20.77
N GLN A 534 -16.16 -53.75 -20.20
CA GLN A 534 -16.77 -54.91 -19.53
C GLN A 534 -17.38 -54.48 -18.20
N PHE A 535 -18.50 -55.08 -17.80
CA PHE A 535 -19.25 -54.60 -16.64
C PHE A 535 -18.40 -54.61 -15.37
N GLY A 536 -18.34 -53.45 -14.70
CA GLY A 536 -17.62 -53.27 -13.43
C GLY A 536 -16.09 -53.34 -13.52
N ARG A 537 -15.51 -53.31 -14.73
CA ARG A 537 -14.05 -53.31 -14.94
C ARG A 537 -13.55 -51.88 -15.15
N SER A 538 -12.54 -51.47 -14.39
CA SER A 538 -11.87 -50.18 -14.57
C SER A 538 -11.14 -50.10 -15.91
N ALA A 539 -10.88 -48.89 -16.39
CA ALA A 539 -10.08 -48.68 -17.60
C ALA A 539 -8.66 -49.19 -17.39
N ASP A 540 -8.27 -50.22 -18.14
CA ASP A 540 -6.92 -50.81 -18.18
C ASP A 540 -6.42 -50.95 -19.63
N GLY A 541 -7.18 -50.44 -20.60
CA GLY A 541 -6.91 -50.53 -22.03
C GLY A 541 -7.85 -51.49 -22.78
N HIS A 542 -8.56 -52.39 -22.09
CA HIS A 542 -9.47 -53.35 -22.73
C HIS A 542 -10.62 -52.67 -23.50
N GLN A 543 -11.03 -51.49 -23.07
CA GLN A 543 -12.15 -50.74 -23.61
C GLN A 543 -11.83 -50.00 -24.92
N GLU A 544 -10.55 -49.89 -25.27
CA GLU A 544 -10.09 -49.09 -26.40
C GLU A 544 -10.51 -49.72 -27.73
N ARG A 545 -10.79 -48.84 -28.70
CA ARG A 545 -11.15 -49.23 -30.07
C ARG A 545 -10.01 -48.91 -31.04
N SER A 546 -9.97 -49.61 -32.17
CA SER A 546 -9.01 -49.39 -33.26
C SER A 546 -9.70 -48.97 -34.56
N ASN A 547 -8.90 -48.60 -35.57
CA ASN A 547 -9.33 -48.33 -36.94
C ASN A 547 -10.47 -47.30 -37.04
N GLY A 548 -10.32 -46.14 -36.39
CA GLY A 548 -11.38 -45.13 -36.38
C GLY A 548 -12.65 -45.63 -35.68
N ASN A 549 -12.48 -46.30 -34.53
CA ASN A 549 -13.55 -46.82 -33.66
C ASN A 549 -14.45 -47.92 -34.26
N SER A 550 -14.00 -48.61 -35.32
CA SER A 550 -14.73 -49.69 -35.99
C SER A 550 -14.25 -51.11 -35.66
N GLY A 551 -13.12 -51.26 -34.96
CA GLY A 551 -12.55 -52.57 -34.62
C GLY A 551 -12.06 -52.65 -33.17
N LEU A 552 -11.73 -53.86 -32.73
CA LEU A 552 -11.07 -54.08 -31.45
C LEU A 552 -9.60 -53.67 -31.50
N ALA A 553 -9.10 -53.08 -30.43
CA ALA A 553 -7.70 -52.69 -30.34
C ALA A 553 -6.79 -53.78 -29.74
N ARG A 554 -7.34 -54.89 -29.25
CA ARG A 554 -6.67 -55.82 -28.31
C ARG A 554 -7.05 -57.29 -28.46
N THR A 555 -6.32 -58.15 -27.74
CA THR A 555 -6.49 -59.61 -27.69
C THR A 555 -7.77 -60.02 -26.96
N VAL A 556 -8.50 -60.97 -27.56
CA VAL A 556 -9.68 -61.61 -26.98
C VAL A 556 -9.35 -63.02 -26.51
N THR A 557 -9.99 -63.49 -25.43
CA THR A 557 -9.86 -64.87 -24.96
C THR A 557 -11.18 -65.43 -24.47
N SER A 558 -11.38 -66.73 -24.65
CA SER A 558 -12.46 -67.48 -24.02
C SER A 558 -12.21 -67.74 -22.53
N ASN A 559 -11.01 -67.51 -22.01
CA ASN A 559 -10.76 -67.68 -20.58
C ASN A 559 -11.43 -66.58 -19.76
N ARG A 560 -11.81 -66.89 -18.51
CA ARG A 560 -12.24 -65.89 -17.53
C ARG A 560 -11.03 -65.38 -16.76
N ALA A 561 -11.04 -64.10 -16.41
CA ALA A 561 -10.06 -63.55 -15.49
C ALA A 561 -10.22 -64.19 -14.09
N SER A 562 -9.10 -64.47 -13.42
CA SER A 562 -9.10 -64.96 -12.03
C SER A 562 -9.21 -63.85 -10.99
N THR A 563 -9.27 -62.58 -11.42
CA THR A 563 -9.39 -61.38 -10.59
C THR A 563 -10.38 -60.39 -11.22
N ILE A 564 -10.88 -59.44 -10.43
CA ILE A 564 -11.70 -58.32 -10.89
C ILE A 564 -10.88 -57.08 -11.31
N THR A 565 -9.56 -57.11 -11.12
CA THR A 565 -8.64 -56.05 -11.58
C THR A 565 -7.44 -56.68 -12.31
N PRO A 566 -7.64 -57.22 -13.53
CA PRO A 566 -6.54 -57.70 -14.34
C PRO A 566 -5.55 -56.57 -14.63
N SER A 567 -4.25 -56.86 -14.62
CA SER A 567 -3.20 -55.88 -14.94
C SER A 567 -2.85 -55.85 -16.44
N ASN A 568 -3.80 -56.21 -17.29
CA ASN A 568 -3.62 -56.28 -18.75
C ASN A 568 -4.92 -55.83 -19.44
N ASP A 569 -4.81 -55.55 -20.73
CA ASP A 569 -5.90 -55.06 -21.58
C ASP A 569 -6.65 -56.18 -22.32
N THR A 570 -6.49 -57.45 -21.91
CA THR A 570 -7.15 -58.59 -22.55
C THR A 570 -8.65 -58.54 -22.31
N ILE A 571 -9.45 -58.79 -23.33
CA ILE A 571 -10.90 -58.94 -23.21
C ILE A 571 -11.22 -60.40 -22.88
N TYR A 572 -11.76 -60.62 -21.68
CA TYR A 572 -12.00 -61.97 -21.14
C TYR A 572 -13.44 -62.45 -21.35
N GLY A 573 -13.62 -63.76 -21.34
CA GLY A 573 -14.94 -64.41 -21.37
C GLY A 573 -15.65 -64.34 -22.72
N ILE A 574 -14.91 -64.26 -23.82
CA ILE A 574 -15.47 -64.27 -25.18
C ILE A 574 -15.71 -65.72 -25.61
N SER A 575 -16.94 -66.19 -25.40
CA SER A 575 -17.43 -67.52 -25.82
C SER A 575 -18.96 -67.57 -25.77
N SER A 576 -19.58 -68.39 -26.63
CA SER A 576 -21.02 -68.67 -26.57
C SER A 576 -21.44 -69.37 -25.26
N SER A 577 -20.53 -70.12 -24.64
CA SER A 577 -20.75 -70.87 -23.39
C SER A 577 -20.37 -70.13 -22.11
N ILE A 578 -19.88 -68.89 -22.22
CA ILE A 578 -19.44 -68.08 -21.08
C ILE A 578 -20.28 -66.81 -20.99
N TYR A 579 -20.65 -66.47 -19.75
CA TYR A 579 -21.60 -65.40 -19.43
C TYR A 579 -20.99 -64.27 -18.61
N ASP A 580 -19.75 -64.43 -18.15
CA ASP A 580 -19.04 -63.43 -17.34
C ASP A 580 -17.56 -63.41 -17.75
N TRP A 581 -16.95 -62.23 -17.67
CA TRP A 581 -15.55 -62.04 -18.02
C TRP A 581 -14.60 -62.48 -16.90
N THR A 582 -15.08 -62.62 -15.66
CA THR A 582 -14.29 -63.04 -14.50
C THR A 582 -14.93 -64.22 -13.76
N SER A 583 -14.11 -65.03 -13.09
CA SER A 583 -14.56 -66.06 -12.15
C SER A 583 -14.48 -65.61 -10.68
N ALA A 584 -13.91 -64.43 -10.41
CA ALA A 584 -13.64 -63.96 -9.04
C ALA A 584 -14.85 -63.34 -8.32
N ASP A 585 -15.90 -62.97 -9.07
CA ASP A 585 -17.07 -62.26 -8.55
C ASP A 585 -18.34 -62.66 -9.32
N THR A 586 -18.65 -63.96 -9.35
CA THR A 586 -19.75 -64.50 -10.18
C THR A 586 -21.14 -63.98 -9.82
N LYS A 587 -21.31 -63.37 -8.63
CA LYS A 587 -22.54 -62.71 -8.18
C LYS A 587 -22.54 -61.18 -8.37
N GLY A 588 -21.39 -60.58 -8.69
CA GLY A 588 -21.29 -59.16 -9.04
C GLY A 588 -21.27 -58.16 -7.89
N TYR A 589 -21.35 -58.60 -6.63
CA TYR A 589 -21.45 -57.71 -5.46
C TYR A 589 -20.23 -56.80 -5.28
N VAL A 590 -19.04 -57.29 -5.64
CA VAL A 590 -17.80 -56.51 -5.49
C VAL A 590 -17.66 -55.51 -6.64
N ARG A 591 -18.00 -55.92 -7.87
CA ARG A 591 -17.92 -55.08 -9.05
C ARG A 591 -19.01 -54.00 -9.08
N SER A 592 -20.20 -54.26 -8.55
CA SER A 592 -21.27 -53.24 -8.45
C SER A 592 -20.87 -52.07 -7.56
N ASN A 593 -20.20 -52.34 -6.44
CA ASN A 593 -19.72 -51.33 -5.50
C ASN A 593 -18.53 -50.52 -6.04
N LYS A 594 -17.93 -50.96 -7.15
CA LYS A 594 -16.82 -50.27 -7.82
C LYS A 594 -17.24 -49.52 -9.10
N LEU A 595 -18.52 -49.49 -9.45
CA LEU A 595 -18.98 -48.77 -10.65
C LEU A 595 -18.68 -47.26 -10.57
N ASP A 596 -18.64 -46.71 -9.37
CA ASP A 596 -18.21 -45.32 -9.10
C ASP A 596 -16.76 -45.03 -9.47
N SER A 597 -15.89 -46.05 -9.56
CA SER A 597 -14.48 -45.87 -9.92
C SER A 597 -14.20 -45.93 -11.43
N ILE A 598 -15.21 -46.25 -12.25
CA ILE A 598 -15.10 -46.23 -13.72
C ILE A 598 -15.08 -44.79 -14.24
N CYS A 599 -15.83 -43.91 -13.58
CA CYS A 599 -15.96 -42.51 -13.98
C CYS A 599 -14.87 -41.63 -13.30
N PRO A 600 -14.59 -40.43 -13.86
CA PRO A 600 -13.68 -39.47 -13.21
C PRO A 600 -14.16 -39.12 -11.80
N VAL A 601 -13.23 -38.77 -10.90
CA VAL A 601 -13.54 -38.38 -9.52
C VAL A 601 -14.65 -37.31 -9.50
N GLY A 602 -15.71 -37.57 -8.73
CA GLY A 602 -16.90 -36.71 -8.67
C GLY A 602 -18.02 -37.11 -9.63
N PHE A 603 -17.85 -38.17 -10.41
CA PHE A 603 -18.85 -38.75 -11.30
C PHE A 603 -19.02 -40.25 -11.07
N SER A 604 -20.18 -40.79 -11.44
CA SER A 604 -20.52 -42.22 -11.36
C SER A 604 -21.19 -42.71 -12.65
N VAL A 605 -21.26 -44.05 -12.80
CA VAL A 605 -22.09 -44.68 -13.82
C VAL A 605 -23.56 -44.48 -13.43
N PRO A 606 -24.40 -43.94 -14.32
CA PRO A 606 -25.80 -43.60 -14.03
C PRO A 606 -26.63 -44.85 -13.75
N THR A 607 -27.60 -44.71 -12.85
CA THR A 607 -28.60 -45.73 -12.58
C THR A 607 -29.63 -45.81 -13.72
N MET A 608 -30.35 -46.94 -13.78
CA MET A 608 -31.51 -47.06 -14.67
C MET A 608 -32.54 -45.96 -14.41
N GLN A 609 -32.76 -45.59 -13.15
CA GLN A 609 -33.73 -44.56 -12.79
C GLN A 609 -33.28 -43.18 -13.24
N GLU A 610 -31.99 -42.83 -13.11
CA GLU A 610 -31.47 -41.55 -13.59
C GLU A 610 -31.67 -41.41 -15.10
N PHE A 611 -31.38 -42.44 -15.89
CA PHE A 611 -31.68 -42.42 -17.33
C PHE A 611 -33.19 -42.27 -17.64
N LYS A 612 -34.07 -42.87 -16.84
CA LYS A 612 -35.53 -42.71 -16.98
C LYS A 612 -35.97 -41.28 -16.65
N ASP A 613 -35.44 -40.71 -15.57
CA ASP A 613 -35.75 -39.35 -15.11
C ASP A 613 -35.36 -38.30 -16.15
N GLU A 614 -34.26 -38.52 -16.87
CA GLU A 614 -33.81 -37.62 -17.94
C GLU A 614 -34.77 -37.57 -19.13
N LYS A 615 -35.74 -38.51 -19.22
CA LYS A 615 -36.70 -38.63 -20.32
C LYS A 615 -36.00 -38.59 -21.69
N ILE A 616 -34.91 -39.36 -21.82
CA ILE A 616 -34.10 -39.41 -23.04
C ILE A 616 -34.95 -40.01 -24.16
N GLY A 617 -35.60 -39.14 -24.93
CA GLY A 617 -36.22 -39.48 -26.19
C GLY A 617 -35.20 -39.33 -27.31
N LEU A 618 -35.00 -40.38 -28.10
CA LEU A 618 -34.32 -40.27 -29.38
C LEU A 618 -35.39 -39.96 -30.40
N LYS A 619 -35.89 -38.72 -30.41
CA LYS A 619 -36.67 -38.25 -31.55
C LYS A 619 -35.81 -38.42 -32.81
N ALA A 620 -36.44 -38.56 -33.97
CA ALA A 620 -35.81 -38.67 -35.28
C ALA A 620 -34.68 -37.67 -35.61
N THR A 621 -34.46 -36.62 -34.80
CA THR A 621 -33.30 -35.74 -34.83
C THR A 621 -32.40 -36.00 -33.61
N PHE A 622 -31.11 -36.18 -33.84
CA PHE A 622 -30.04 -36.39 -32.86
C PHE A 622 -29.82 -35.17 -31.91
N ASP A 623 -30.88 -34.70 -31.26
CA ASP A 623 -30.97 -33.43 -30.53
C ASP A 623 -31.34 -33.61 -29.04
N ASN A 624 -31.01 -34.75 -28.43
CA ASN A 624 -31.06 -34.85 -26.98
C ASN A 624 -29.81 -34.20 -26.35
N PHE A 625 -29.95 -33.65 -25.13
CA PHE A 625 -28.87 -32.89 -24.49
C PHE A 625 -27.59 -33.70 -24.21
N LEU A 626 -27.70 -35.03 -24.13
CA LEU A 626 -26.56 -35.94 -23.91
C LEU A 626 -25.84 -36.33 -25.21
N LYS A 627 -26.48 -36.14 -26.38
CA LYS A 627 -25.95 -36.50 -27.70
C LYS A 627 -25.37 -37.91 -27.72
N LEU A 628 -26.11 -38.90 -27.21
CA LEU A 628 -25.64 -40.29 -27.07
C LEU A 628 -25.44 -40.96 -28.45
N PRO A 629 -24.21 -41.38 -28.82
CA PRO A 629 -23.96 -42.03 -30.11
C PRO A 629 -24.50 -43.47 -30.21
N LEU A 630 -24.69 -43.91 -31.46
CA LEU A 630 -24.97 -45.29 -31.87
C LEU A 630 -23.66 -46.09 -31.97
N ALA A 631 -22.99 -46.24 -30.83
CA ALA A 631 -21.64 -46.80 -30.72
C ALA A 631 -21.55 -48.33 -30.92
N GLY A 632 -22.68 -49.03 -31.02
CA GLY A 632 -22.75 -50.49 -31.05
C GLY A 632 -22.40 -51.13 -29.70
N LYS A 633 -22.11 -52.44 -29.73
CA LYS A 633 -21.63 -53.21 -28.58
C LYS A 633 -20.58 -54.22 -28.99
N LEU A 634 -19.75 -54.63 -28.04
CA LEU A 634 -18.89 -55.79 -28.21
C LEU A 634 -19.70 -57.07 -27.99
N ASP A 635 -19.69 -57.97 -28.97
CA ASP A 635 -20.38 -59.25 -28.90
C ASP A 635 -19.61 -60.27 -28.04
N ARG A 636 -20.34 -60.99 -27.20
CA ARG A 636 -19.76 -61.93 -26.24
C ARG A 636 -19.26 -63.23 -26.86
N ALA A 637 -19.76 -63.62 -28.03
CA ALA A 637 -19.47 -64.93 -28.60
C ALA A 637 -18.20 -64.90 -29.46
N ASN A 638 -17.97 -63.80 -30.18
CA ASN A 638 -16.86 -63.68 -31.14
C ASN A 638 -15.96 -62.47 -30.89
N GLY A 639 -16.29 -61.57 -29.96
CA GLY A 639 -15.50 -60.37 -29.68
C GLY A 639 -15.59 -59.31 -30.78
N ASN A 640 -16.52 -59.43 -31.73
CA ASN A 640 -16.69 -58.41 -32.76
C ASN A 640 -17.56 -57.27 -32.25
N ILE A 641 -17.27 -56.04 -32.69
CA ILE A 641 -18.16 -54.91 -32.44
C ILE A 641 -19.33 -55.02 -33.43
N THR A 642 -20.55 -55.14 -32.91
CA THR A 642 -21.77 -55.29 -33.69
C THR A 642 -22.68 -54.07 -33.54
N ASN A 643 -23.52 -53.84 -34.55
CA ASN A 643 -24.53 -52.77 -34.57
C ASN A 643 -23.98 -51.34 -34.46
N THR A 644 -22.71 -51.12 -34.81
CA THR A 644 -22.16 -49.77 -34.94
C THR A 644 -22.98 -48.96 -35.93
N ARG A 645 -23.21 -47.68 -35.62
CA ARG A 645 -24.08 -46.76 -36.40
C ARG A 645 -25.56 -47.13 -36.46
N SER A 646 -25.96 -48.25 -35.86
CA SER A 646 -27.35 -48.73 -35.87
C SER A 646 -27.98 -48.72 -34.48
N SER A 647 -27.21 -49.01 -33.43
CA SER A 647 -27.69 -48.98 -32.05
C SER A 647 -26.67 -48.39 -31.07
N GLY A 648 -27.18 -47.81 -29.98
CA GLY A 648 -26.40 -47.37 -28.83
C GLY A 648 -26.71 -48.24 -27.63
N ARG A 649 -25.68 -48.60 -26.86
CA ARG A 649 -25.84 -49.45 -25.68
C ARG A 649 -24.92 -49.04 -24.54
N TYR A 650 -25.50 -48.81 -23.37
CA TYR A 650 -24.81 -48.16 -22.26
C TYR A 650 -25.00 -48.89 -20.95
N TRP A 651 -23.93 -49.04 -20.17
CA TRP A 651 -24.05 -49.59 -18.82
C TRP A 651 -24.84 -48.67 -17.89
N THR A 652 -25.58 -49.28 -16.98
CA THR A 652 -26.13 -48.61 -15.79
C THR A 652 -25.50 -49.19 -14.53
N SER A 653 -25.60 -48.47 -13.41
CA SER A 653 -25.03 -48.91 -12.13
C SER A 653 -25.82 -50.00 -11.39
N ALA A 654 -26.97 -50.44 -11.92
CA ALA A 654 -27.89 -51.35 -11.23
C ALA A 654 -27.76 -52.82 -11.64
N LEU A 655 -27.60 -53.70 -10.64
CA LEU A 655 -27.70 -55.17 -10.79
C LEU A 655 -29.15 -55.62 -11.05
N VAL A 656 -29.31 -56.76 -11.71
CA VAL A 656 -30.59 -57.47 -11.80
C VAL A 656 -30.68 -58.46 -10.64
N TYR A 657 -31.54 -58.19 -9.64
CA TYR A 657 -31.70 -59.03 -8.45
C TYR A 657 -32.27 -60.44 -8.75
N ASP A 658 -32.99 -60.62 -9.85
CA ASP A 658 -33.52 -61.91 -10.32
C ASP A 658 -33.36 -62.06 -11.84
N PRO A 659 -32.22 -62.60 -12.33
CA PRO A 659 -31.94 -62.68 -13.76
C PRO A 659 -32.74 -63.80 -14.43
N LYS A 660 -33.29 -63.52 -15.63
CA LYS A 660 -33.98 -64.55 -16.42
C LYS A 660 -33.03 -65.74 -16.72
N PRO A 661 -33.47 -67.00 -16.52
CA PRO A 661 -32.67 -68.18 -16.83
C PRO A 661 -32.41 -68.28 -18.34
N GLU A 662 -31.20 -68.66 -18.76
CA GLU A 662 -30.92 -69.02 -20.15
C GLU A 662 -31.02 -70.54 -20.32
N PHE A 663 -31.65 -70.97 -21.41
CA PHE A 663 -31.82 -72.38 -21.73
C PHE A 663 -30.72 -72.81 -22.70
N ILE A 664 -29.92 -73.78 -22.29
CA ILE A 664 -28.96 -74.44 -23.19
C ILE A 664 -29.60 -75.72 -23.71
N THR A 665 -29.53 -75.94 -25.02
CA THR A 665 -29.87 -77.23 -25.60
C THR A 665 -28.64 -78.12 -25.50
N VAL A 666 -28.72 -79.18 -24.69
CA VAL A 666 -27.62 -80.16 -24.57
C VAL A 666 -28.01 -81.38 -25.40
N THR A 667 -27.21 -81.71 -26.42
CA THR A 667 -27.40 -82.94 -27.21
C THR A 667 -26.60 -84.06 -26.55
N TYR A 668 -27.29 -85.00 -25.90
CA TYR A 668 -26.67 -86.20 -25.35
C TYR A 668 -26.54 -87.26 -26.45
N HIS A 669 -25.33 -87.70 -26.77
CA HIS A 669 -25.11 -88.89 -27.59
C HIS A 669 -24.63 -90.02 -26.68
N HIS A 670 -25.52 -90.98 -26.40
CA HIS A 670 -25.15 -92.27 -25.84
C HIS A 670 -25.20 -93.32 -26.93
N TRP A 671 -24.20 -94.20 -26.98
CA TRP A 671 -24.18 -95.32 -27.90
C TRP A 671 -25.33 -96.31 -27.60
N TYR A 672 -25.91 -96.80 -28.70
CA TYR A 672 -26.85 -97.93 -28.88
C TYR A 672 -28.37 -97.68 -28.81
N ASN A 673 -28.95 -97.55 -30.02
CA ASN A 673 -30.20 -98.10 -30.54
C ASN A 673 -31.50 -98.02 -29.71
N LEU A 674 -32.26 -96.93 -29.92
CA LEU A 674 -33.67 -96.93 -30.38
C LEU A 674 -34.20 -95.48 -30.35
N TRP A 675 -35.02 -95.13 -31.33
CA TRP A 675 -35.54 -93.77 -31.55
C TRP A 675 -36.35 -93.25 -30.36
N ILE A 676 -35.78 -92.31 -29.60
CA ILE A 676 -36.53 -91.30 -28.83
C ILE A 676 -35.78 -89.97 -28.94
N ALA A 677 -36.39 -88.96 -29.56
CA ALA A 677 -35.89 -87.59 -29.58
C ALA A 677 -36.35 -86.87 -28.30
N THR A 678 -35.56 -86.91 -27.23
CA THR A 678 -35.73 -86.02 -26.06
C THR A 678 -34.68 -84.92 -26.11
N HIS A 679 -35.09 -83.72 -26.53
CA HIS A 679 -34.29 -82.50 -26.41
C HIS A 679 -34.49 -81.91 -25.00
N ASP A 680 -33.72 -82.37 -24.01
CA ASP A 680 -33.78 -81.74 -22.69
C ASP A 680 -33.05 -80.39 -22.73
N ARG A 681 -33.83 -79.31 -22.68
CA ARG A 681 -33.30 -77.96 -22.44
C ARG A 681 -33.00 -77.84 -20.96
N ILE A 682 -31.73 -77.74 -20.60
CA ILE A 682 -31.33 -77.46 -19.21
C ILE A 682 -31.39 -75.95 -19.02
N ALA A 683 -32.18 -75.52 -18.03
CA ALA A 683 -32.16 -74.14 -17.57
C ALA A 683 -30.87 -73.90 -16.80
N VAL A 684 -30.00 -73.04 -17.31
CA VAL A 684 -28.83 -72.54 -16.59
C VAL A 684 -29.21 -71.21 -15.98
N GLN A 685 -29.24 -71.15 -14.65
CA GLN A 685 -29.37 -69.89 -13.95
C GLN A 685 -28.07 -69.11 -14.12
N ILE A 686 -28.14 -67.98 -14.82
CA ILE A 686 -27.01 -67.06 -14.93
C ILE A 686 -26.94 -66.26 -13.64
N ALA A 687 -25.81 -66.33 -12.94
CA ALA A 687 -25.65 -65.73 -11.62
C ALA A 687 -25.61 -64.19 -11.61
N LEU A 688 -25.35 -63.54 -12.75
CA LEU A 688 -25.23 -62.09 -12.85
C LEU A 688 -25.70 -61.53 -14.21
N ARG A 689 -26.60 -60.55 -14.16
CA ARG A 689 -26.92 -59.64 -15.29
C ARG A 689 -26.91 -58.20 -14.81
N ALA A 690 -26.58 -57.29 -15.72
CA ALA A 690 -26.57 -55.86 -15.48
C ALA A 690 -27.57 -55.15 -16.39
N ASN A 691 -28.25 -54.13 -15.85
CA ASN A 691 -29.16 -53.33 -16.66
C ASN A 691 -28.34 -52.43 -17.60
N SER A 692 -28.78 -52.36 -18.86
CA SER A 692 -28.22 -51.47 -19.86
C SER A 692 -29.31 -50.63 -20.51
N LEU A 693 -28.99 -49.40 -20.87
CA LEU A 693 -29.80 -48.58 -21.76
C LEU A 693 -29.53 -49.02 -23.20
N SER A 694 -30.59 -49.21 -23.98
CA SER A 694 -30.52 -49.66 -25.37
C SER A 694 -31.42 -48.81 -26.26
N PHE A 695 -30.94 -48.49 -27.46
CA PHE A 695 -31.73 -47.78 -28.45
C PHE A 695 -31.21 -48.00 -29.86
N THR A 696 -32.08 -47.78 -30.85
CA THR A 696 -31.79 -48.03 -32.27
C THR A 696 -32.16 -46.83 -33.12
N ASN A 697 -31.53 -46.66 -34.28
CA ASN A 697 -31.92 -45.68 -35.29
C ASN A 697 -33.35 -45.89 -35.85
N ALA A 698 -33.96 -47.05 -35.63
CA ALA A 698 -35.28 -47.42 -36.15
C ALA A 698 -36.44 -47.20 -35.14
N ARG A 699 -36.17 -46.76 -33.91
CA ARG A 699 -37.19 -46.56 -32.87
C ARG A 699 -37.02 -45.20 -32.20
N ASP A 700 -38.13 -44.49 -32.03
CA ASP A 700 -38.16 -43.19 -31.33
C ASP A 700 -38.06 -43.28 -29.79
N SER A 701 -37.79 -44.48 -29.24
CA SER A 701 -37.76 -44.73 -27.80
C SER A 701 -36.54 -45.52 -27.36
N VAL A 702 -36.12 -45.26 -26.10
CA VAL A 702 -35.11 -46.05 -25.40
C VAL A 702 -35.76 -47.24 -24.69
N SER A 703 -35.08 -48.39 -24.68
CA SER A 703 -35.42 -49.57 -23.87
C SER A 703 -34.33 -49.85 -22.85
N PHE A 704 -34.67 -50.65 -21.83
CA PHE A 704 -33.69 -51.21 -20.91
C PHE A 704 -33.61 -52.71 -21.09
N GLU A 705 -32.39 -53.21 -21.16
CA GLU A 705 -32.08 -54.61 -21.44
C GLU A 705 -31.26 -55.20 -20.28
N GLN A 706 -31.30 -56.53 -20.12
CA GLN A 706 -30.50 -57.23 -19.13
C GLN A 706 -29.29 -57.89 -19.82
N ASP A 707 -28.16 -57.20 -19.82
CA ASP A 707 -26.95 -57.64 -20.50
C ASP A 707 -26.02 -58.46 -19.60
N LEU A 708 -25.24 -59.31 -20.26
CA LEU A 708 -24.24 -60.15 -19.62
C LEU A 708 -22.94 -59.36 -19.37
N PRO A 709 -22.29 -59.54 -18.21
CA PRO A 709 -21.09 -58.79 -17.84
C PRO A 709 -19.93 -58.84 -18.84
N ASN A 710 -19.83 -59.91 -19.64
CA ASN A 710 -18.78 -60.07 -20.64
C ASN A 710 -19.02 -59.30 -21.95
N HIS A 711 -20.17 -58.67 -22.13
CA HIS A 711 -20.32 -57.67 -23.18
C HIS A 711 -19.46 -56.44 -22.91
N GLY A 712 -19.08 -55.76 -23.98
CA GLY A 712 -18.47 -54.42 -23.94
C GLY A 712 -19.50 -53.38 -24.32
N LEU A 713 -19.90 -52.50 -23.40
CA LEU A 713 -20.88 -51.42 -23.65
C LEU A 713 -20.28 -50.05 -23.34
N SER A 714 -20.87 -49.00 -23.90
CA SER A 714 -20.43 -47.62 -23.65
C SER A 714 -20.74 -47.16 -22.23
N VAL A 715 -19.96 -46.19 -21.74
CA VAL A 715 -20.17 -45.55 -20.43
C VAL A 715 -20.33 -44.05 -20.62
N ARG A 716 -21.40 -43.51 -20.02
CA ARG A 716 -21.64 -42.08 -19.85
C ARG A 716 -21.69 -41.81 -18.36
N CYS A 717 -21.12 -40.71 -17.88
CA CYS A 717 -21.04 -40.45 -16.43
C CYS A 717 -21.87 -39.25 -15.99
N ILE A 718 -22.41 -39.34 -14.78
CA ILE A 718 -23.22 -38.30 -14.12
C ILE A 718 -22.51 -37.83 -12.84
N LYS A 719 -22.59 -36.54 -12.52
CA LYS A 719 -21.96 -35.96 -11.31
C LYS A 719 -22.70 -36.45 -10.08
N PHE A 720 -21.97 -36.86 -9.03
CA PHE A 720 -22.59 -37.22 -7.76
C PHE A 720 -23.49 -36.09 -7.27
N LYS A 721 -24.73 -36.43 -6.92
CA LYS A 721 -25.51 -35.60 -6.01
C LYS A 721 -25.09 -36.06 -4.61
N PRO A 722 -24.37 -35.26 -3.81
CA PRO A 722 -24.12 -35.66 -2.43
C PRO A 722 -25.48 -35.92 -1.78
N ALA A 723 -25.60 -37.02 -1.04
CA ALA A 723 -26.74 -37.18 -0.15
C ALA A 723 -26.84 -35.91 0.71
N PRO A 724 -28.04 -35.38 0.98
CA PRO A 724 -28.16 -34.32 1.97
C PRO A 724 -27.43 -34.79 3.23
N PRO A 725 -26.70 -33.88 3.91
CA PRO A 725 -26.01 -34.26 5.14
C PRO A 725 -27.00 -34.97 6.05
N LEU A 726 -26.57 -36.10 6.62
CA LEU A 726 -27.37 -36.81 7.61
C LEU A 726 -27.82 -35.77 8.64
N PRO A 727 -29.12 -35.66 8.94
CA PRO A 727 -29.58 -34.77 9.99
C PRO A 727 -28.77 -35.03 11.26
N ASP A 728 -28.40 -33.98 12.00
CA ASP A 728 -27.49 -34.09 13.16
C ASP A 728 -27.92 -35.19 14.15
N TRP A 729 -29.23 -35.42 14.30
CA TRP A 729 -29.79 -36.48 15.16
C TRP A 729 -29.39 -37.91 14.73
N MET A 730 -29.16 -38.15 13.44
CA MET A 730 -28.74 -39.45 12.91
C MET A 730 -27.23 -39.65 13.03
N ILE A 731 -26.45 -38.56 13.00
CA ILE A 731 -25.00 -38.57 13.29
C ILE A 731 -24.76 -38.91 14.77
N ASP A 732 -25.55 -38.31 15.67
CA ASP A 732 -25.47 -38.58 17.11
C ASP A 732 -25.80 -40.04 17.46
N TRP A 733 -26.75 -40.66 16.75
CA TRP A 733 -27.11 -42.07 16.96
C TRP A 733 -26.07 -43.07 16.45
N ILE A 734 -25.32 -42.72 15.40
CA ILE A 734 -24.19 -43.52 14.89
C ILE A 734 -23.01 -43.41 15.86
N ALA A 735 -22.74 -42.22 16.41
CA ALA A 735 -21.69 -42.00 17.42
C ALA A 735 -21.97 -42.74 18.74
N LEU A 736 -23.25 -42.97 19.08
CA LEU A 736 -23.68 -43.71 20.27
C LEU A 736 -23.78 -45.24 20.05
N GLY A 737 -23.43 -45.76 18.87
CA GLY A 737 -23.41 -47.19 18.57
C GLY A 737 -24.80 -47.87 18.54
N LYS A 738 -25.90 -47.10 18.41
CA LYS A 738 -27.27 -47.62 18.46
C LYS A 738 -27.86 -48.04 17.11
N VAL A 739 -27.13 -47.84 16.02
CA VAL A 739 -27.53 -48.31 14.68
C VAL A 739 -26.35 -49.03 14.04
N ILE A 740 -26.50 -50.34 13.82
CA ILE A 740 -25.65 -51.07 12.87
C ILE A 740 -26.30 -50.88 11.51
N LEU A 741 -25.71 -50.05 10.66
CA LEU A 741 -26.06 -50.03 9.24
C LEU A 741 -25.59 -51.36 8.65
N GLY A 742 -26.51 -52.32 8.57
CA GLY A 742 -26.37 -53.45 7.66
C GLY A 742 -26.28 -52.90 6.25
N ILE A 743 -25.08 -52.95 5.68
CA ILE A 743 -24.80 -52.62 4.29
C ILE A 743 -25.59 -53.64 3.42
N PRO A 744 -26.41 -53.20 2.44
CA PRO A 744 -26.84 -54.11 1.38
C PRO A 744 -25.68 -54.48 0.46
#